data_AF-A0A660YSS8-F1
#
_entry.id   AF-A0A660YSS8-F1
#
_cell.length_a   1.000
_cell.length_b   1.000
_cell.length_c   1.000
_cell.angle_alpha   90.00
_cell.angle_beta   90.00
_cell.angle_gamma   90.00
#
_symmetry.space_group_name_H-M   'P 1'
#
loop_
_entity.id
_entity.type
_entity.pdbx_description
1 polymer ?
#
loop_
_entity_poly.entity_id
_entity_poly.type
_entity_poly.pdbx_seq_one_letter_code
_entity_poly.pdbx_strand_id
1 'polypeptide(L)'
;MKKIFFMVVLGILSIVSFHCATMSRRYTKPGLNIMNEKVGMAFINFSEYYNRELNKKITEAFLNAIRSNTLYEVVPLSFEVEQEVMLYRGMLLSKMLANPEYQAKLLKIGKKAGIKYFLLIYLDNLERTVSNDIYVNLLIQIIDAATGELVYQDRPRTLFNQEMIYRTVANFPGYFSPSTGKNPAEEFKLLEAQPDSFPGQSDYPNAGAIFLIDECNYEVNIGRANIFTPLTKFGNIYTTKTRHVAIKILNQRGMKYANVEIPFSPSTYLSKIEARTIRKDGTVVPLAEDQIHEVTYFPDYIFFSDIKAKKFTMPAVEEGCIVEYKYSITSENVAWWGVWEFQRSEPVLFSQLSFDLPAGLEYKKKLLGFETLPDHFQKQVADIEKWEQRGGYRKSKFAESPRWTTKYILRNLPALTWEEQMPPISDVVPQLRFFSATFGGAFFLINWYQVGKWYHDLIKETCRPDARIEDIIKDLTKDIQTREDKIKAIYHYVQENIRYVAKEIGIGSIKPQYAGEVLMNRYGDCKDCSVLMIAMLKEAGIKAYPALLRTRNNGTFDKVFVSFEQFNHMIVCVPLDGKYLWLDPTSDICPYGELPWQDQGVSAFVIKEEPEFLKTPSSSAAENRIDSEITITILNDGSLQGLVKSTLYGQESNGYKTLLKKLRPRERKEWLKEFIASRYSGAILQEYSISNLDKVEKSLEMNFKFYAPDHVVKTADLFVLQPAILNHLETNKFSKVERIYPVVFNYPYSSVDKVSIVLPEGYVVKEMPKDVSQVFPFAEFSMSCSQLKGQIKYERKFSLKEVEIPVREYPRLREFFDVVVKSDRSRIVISK
;
A
#
# COMPACT_ATOMS: atom_id res chain seq x y z
N MET A 1 -14.66 -37.14 49.38
CA MET A 1 -13.79 -38.28 48.99
C MET A 1 -14.39 -39.17 47.90
N LYS A 2 -15.59 -39.77 48.03
CA LYS A 2 -16.19 -40.61 46.96
C LYS A 2 -16.35 -39.90 45.59
N LYS A 3 -16.65 -38.59 45.58
CA LYS A 3 -16.76 -37.78 44.35
C LYS A 3 -15.41 -37.51 43.66
N ILE A 4 -14.34 -37.27 44.42
CA ILE A 4 -12.98 -37.05 43.87
C ILE A 4 -12.40 -38.37 43.34
N PHE A 5 -12.64 -39.48 44.03
CA PHE A 5 -12.26 -40.82 43.56
C PHE A 5 -12.96 -41.16 42.23
N PHE A 6 -14.24 -40.82 42.10
CA PHE A 6 -14.99 -41.01 40.85
C PHE A 6 -14.46 -40.15 39.69
N MET A 7 -13.99 -38.93 39.97
CA MET A 7 -13.40 -38.01 38.96
C MET A 7 -12.00 -38.43 38.51
N VAL A 8 -11.15 -38.90 39.44
CA VAL A 8 -9.83 -39.45 39.11
C VAL A 8 -9.97 -40.73 38.28
N VAL A 9 -10.95 -41.58 38.63
CA VAL A 9 -11.27 -42.77 37.85
C VAL A 9 -11.74 -42.39 36.45
N LEU A 10 -12.66 -41.43 36.30
CA LEU A 10 -13.11 -40.96 34.97
C LEU A 10 -11.97 -40.37 34.13
N GLY A 11 -11.10 -39.53 34.70
CA GLY A 11 -9.96 -38.95 33.98
C GLY A 11 -8.95 -40.00 33.52
N ILE A 12 -8.64 -40.99 34.37
CA ILE A 12 -7.77 -42.12 33.99
C ILE A 12 -8.41 -42.94 32.86
N LEU A 13 -9.73 -43.14 32.91
CA LEU A 13 -10.46 -43.91 31.91
C LEU A 13 -10.57 -43.19 30.55
N SER A 14 -10.68 -41.86 30.54
CA SER A 14 -10.61 -41.04 29.32
C SER A 14 -9.23 -41.12 28.64
N ILE A 15 -8.16 -41.11 29.44
CA ILE A 15 -6.78 -41.25 28.94
C ILE A 15 -6.55 -42.64 28.35
N VAL A 16 -7.09 -43.70 28.98
CA VAL A 16 -7.02 -45.07 28.47
C VAL A 16 -7.79 -45.23 27.15
N SER A 17 -8.97 -44.62 27.02
CA SER A 17 -9.73 -44.59 25.76
C SER A 17 -8.98 -43.87 24.64
N PHE A 18 -8.37 -42.72 24.94
CA PHE A 18 -7.54 -41.96 23.99
C PHE A 18 -6.31 -42.77 23.54
N HIS A 19 -5.63 -43.45 24.47
CA HIS A 19 -4.50 -44.33 24.15
C HIS A 19 -4.92 -45.53 23.29
N CYS A 20 -6.10 -46.12 23.54
CA CYS A 20 -6.63 -47.21 22.71
C CYS A 20 -6.99 -46.74 21.29
N ALA A 21 -7.56 -45.55 21.13
CA ALA A 21 -7.91 -44.97 19.83
C ALA A 21 -6.67 -44.52 19.01
N THR A 22 -5.61 -44.06 19.68
CA THR A 22 -4.34 -43.74 19.01
C THR A 22 -3.54 -44.99 18.66
N MET A 23 -3.59 -46.03 19.49
CA MET A 23 -3.01 -47.34 19.18
C MET A 23 -3.75 -48.01 18.01
N SER A 24 -5.10 -47.97 17.96
CA SER A 24 -5.86 -48.56 16.84
C SER A 24 -5.53 -47.90 15.50
N ARG A 25 -5.37 -46.57 15.44
CA ARG A 25 -4.91 -45.84 14.24
C ARG A 25 -3.48 -46.19 13.82
N ARG A 26 -2.63 -46.64 14.75
CA ARG A 26 -1.27 -47.14 14.43
C ARG A 26 -1.29 -48.55 13.84
N TYR A 27 -2.17 -49.43 14.30
CA TYR A 27 -2.23 -50.84 13.88
C TYR A 27 -3.18 -51.13 12.70
N THR A 28 -3.92 -50.14 12.21
CA THR A 28 -4.86 -50.25 11.06
C THR A 28 -4.35 -49.54 9.79
N LYS A 29 -3.07 -49.16 9.72
CA LYS A 29 -2.47 -48.60 8.49
C LYS A 29 -2.39 -49.68 7.38
N PRO A 30 -2.65 -49.34 6.11
CA PRO A 30 -2.53 -50.29 5.00
C PRO A 30 -1.08 -50.81 4.90
N GLY A 31 -0.91 -52.14 4.94
CA GLY A 31 0.40 -52.82 4.76
C GLY A 31 0.98 -53.55 5.99
N LEU A 32 0.24 -53.68 7.10
CA LEU A 32 0.64 -54.49 8.27
C LEU A 32 -0.03 -55.88 8.26
N ASN A 33 0.67 -56.90 8.78
CA ASN A 33 0.24 -58.31 8.70
C ASN A 33 -1.05 -58.60 9.52
N ILE A 34 -1.80 -59.63 9.13
CA ILE A 34 -3.19 -59.97 9.57
C ILE A 34 -3.36 -60.06 11.11
N MET A 35 -2.29 -60.38 11.85
CA MET A 35 -2.32 -60.43 13.32
C MET A 35 -2.52 -59.03 13.96
N ASN A 36 -2.03 -57.96 13.34
CA ASN A 36 -2.13 -56.58 13.83
C ASN A 36 -3.51 -55.95 13.57
N GLU A 37 -4.19 -56.33 12.49
CA GLU A 37 -5.55 -55.87 12.19
C GLU A 37 -6.59 -56.44 13.18
N LYS A 38 -6.44 -57.71 13.58
CA LYS A 38 -7.32 -58.32 14.60
C LYS A 38 -7.17 -57.65 15.97
N VAL A 39 -5.94 -57.27 16.33
CA VAL A 39 -5.67 -56.51 17.56
C VAL A 39 -6.27 -55.09 17.45
N GLY A 40 -6.12 -54.42 16.30
CA GLY A 40 -6.74 -53.13 16.03
C GLY A 40 -8.27 -53.15 16.16
N MET A 41 -8.93 -54.17 15.61
CA MET A 41 -10.39 -54.35 15.70
C MET A 41 -10.86 -54.67 17.13
N ALA A 42 -10.08 -55.41 17.92
CA ALA A 42 -10.40 -55.66 19.33
C ALA A 42 -10.37 -54.36 20.16
N PHE A 43 -9.42 -53.47 19.90
CA PHE A 43 -9.36 -52.15 20.56
C PHE A 43 -10.50 -51.22 20.13
N ILE A 44 -10.94 -51.28 18.87
CA ILE A 44 -12.10 -50.52 18.38
C ILE A 44 -13.38 -51.00 19.07
N ASN A 45 -13.63 -52.31 19.09
CA ASN A 45 -14.82 -52.89 19.73
C ASN A 45 -14.86 -52.62 21.25
N PHE A 46 -13.69 -52.66 21.91
CA PHE A 46 -13.59 -52.31 23.33
C PHE A 46 -13.87 -50.83 23.58
N SER A 47 -13.34 -49.92 22.74
CA SER A 47 -13.60 -48.48 22.82
C SER A 47 -15.09 -48.16 22.61
N GLU A 48 -15.74 -48.80 21.63
CA GLU A 48 -17.16 -48.59 21.33
C GLU A 48 -18.06 -49.11 22.46
N TYR A 49 -17.83 -50.32 22.97
CA TYR A 49 -18.59 -50.88 24.10
C TYR A 49 -18.45 -50.00 25.34
N TYR A 50 -17.23 -49.55 25.63
CA TYR A 50 -16.92 -48.74 26.78
C TYR A 50 -17.54 -47.34 26.72
N ASN A 51 -17.47 -46.68 25.56
CA ASN A 51 -18.12 -45.39 25.33
C ASN A 51 -19.64 -45.49 25.45
N ARG A 52 -20.25 -46.60 25.04
CA ARG A 52 -21.69 -46.83 25.18
C ARG A 52 -22.15 -46.87 26.64
N GLU A 53 -21.44 -47.59 27.49
CA GLU A 53 -21.78 -47.72 28.92
C GLU A 53 -21.46 -46.45 29.73
N LEU A 54 -20.37 -45.75 29.39
CA LEU A 54 -20.04 -44.45 29.98
C LEU A 54 -21.13 -43.41 29.65
N ASN A 55 -21.58 -43.36 28.40
CA ASN A 55 -22.64 -42.46 27.95
C ASN A 55 -24.00 -42.78 28.59
N LYS A 56 -24.30 -44.05 28.86
CA LYS A 56 -25.52 -44.48 29.57
C LYS A 56 -25.57 -43.93 31.00
N LYS A 57 -24.45 -44.00 31.72
CA LYS A 57 -24.31 -43.46 33.10
C LYS A 57 -24.37 -41.93 33.15
N ILE A 58 -23.78 -41.26 32.17
CA ILE A 58 -23.88 -39.79 32.04
C ILE A 58 -25.34 -39.37 31.78
N THR A 59 -26.05 -40.13 30.93
CA THR A 59 -27.46 -39.88 30.61
C THR A 59 -28.36 -40.05 31.83
N GLU A 60 -28.15 -41.10 32.64
CA GLU A 60 -28.90 -41.30 33.89
C GLU A 60 -28.61 -40.21 34.93
N ALA A 61 -27.36 -39.75 35.05
CA ALA A 61 -26.99 -38.65 35.94
C ALA A 61 -27.66 -37.33 35.52
N PHE A 62 -27.73 -37.07 34.22
CA PHE A 62 -28.37 -35.87 33.66
C PHE A 62 -29.89 -35.91 33.83
N LEU A 63 -30.53 -37.05 33.58
CA LEU A 63 -31.97 -37.23 33.80
C LEU A 63 -32.37 -37.11 35.28
N ASN A 64 -31.53 -37.61 36.19
CA ASN A 64 -31.76 -37.43 37.62
C ASN A 64 -31.61 -35.97 38.05
N ALA A 65 -30.64 -35.22 37.50
CA ALA A 65 -30.47 -33.79 37.77
C ALA A 65 -31.63 -32.92 37.26
N ILE A 66 -32.25 -33.31 36.14
CA ILE A 66 -33.49 -32.70 35.63
C ILE A 66 -34.65 -32.98 36.59
N ARG A 67 -34.79 -34.22 37.08
CA ARG A 67 -35.85 -34.61 38.02
C ARG A 67 -35.71 -33.92 39.38
N SER A 68 -34.49 -33.63 39.83
CA SER A 68 -34.21 -32.95 41.11
C SER A 68 -34.12 -31.42 41.01
N ASN A 69 -34.30 -30.82 39.82
CA ASN A 69 -34.23 -29.37 39.60
C ASN A 69 -32.87 -28.73 39.99
N THR A 70 -31.78 -29.50 39.91
CA THR A 70 -30.40 -29.08 40.27
C THR A 70 -29.50 -28.86 39.05
N LEU A 71 -30.10 -28.54 37.89
CA LEU A 71 -29.42 -28.48 36.59
C LEU A 71 -28.19 -27.55 36.57
N TYR A 72 -28.23 -26.45 37.32
CA TYR A 72 -27.15 -25.46 37.40
C TYR A 72 -25.85 -26.01 37.99
N GLU A 73 -25.90 -27.10 38.75
CA GLU A 73 -24.72 -27.72 39.37
C GLU A 73 -24.01 -28.75 38.46
N VAL A 74 -24.66 -29.21 37.39
CA VAL A 74 -24.14 -30.29 36.51
C VAL A 74 -23.50 -29.75 35.23
N VAL A 75 -23.88 -28.56 34.79
CA VAL A 75 -23.39 -27.96 33.54
C VAL A 75 -21.86 -27.75 33.50
N PRO A 76 -21.14 -27.40 34.59
CA PRO A 76 -19.68 -27.23 34.52
C PRO A 76 -18.89 -28.55 34.36
N LEU A 77 -19.53 -29.72 34.45
CA LEU A 77 -18.85 -31.00 34.72
C LEU A 77 -18.71 -31.95 33.51
N SER A 78 -18.95 -31.51 32.27
CA SER A 78 -18.88 -32.40 31.09
C SER A 78 -18.19 -31.80 29.85
N PHE A 79 -17.08 -31.08 30.04
CA PHE A 79 -16.46 -30.27 28.98
C PHE A 79 -15.19 -30.84 28.33
N GLU A 80 -15.02 -32.17 28.30
CA GLU A 80 -14.03 -32.82 27.43
C GLU A 80 -14.58 -34.10 26.80
N VAL A 81 -15.40 -34.01 25.74
CA VAL A 81 -15.65 -35.14 24.81
C VAL A 81 -15.96 -34.62 23.39
N GLU A 82 -15.36 -35.27 22.38
CA GLU A 82 -15.35 -34.92 20.95
C GLU A 82 -16.71 -35.01 20.19
N GLN A 83 -16.69 -34.56 18.93
CA GLN A 83 -17.80 -34.24 18.00
C GLN A 83 -18.94 -35.27 17.87
N GLU A 84 -18.72 -36.58 18.08
CA GLU A 84 -19.79 -37.60 17.94
C GLU A 84 -20.85 -37.51 19.05
N VAL A 85 -20.48 -37.04 20.25
CA VAL A 85 -21.41 -36.85 21.37
C VAL A 85 -22.37 -35.68 21.12
N MET A 86 -21.98 -34.69 20.32
CA MET A 86 -22.84 -33.55 19.99
C MET A 86 -23.97 -33.92 19.02
N LEU A 87 -23.72 -34.79 18.03
CA LEU A 87 -24.74 -35.30 17.11
C LEU A 87 -25.84 -36.09 17.85
N TYR A 88 -25.45 -36.92 18.82
CA TYR A 88 -26.40 -37.70 19.62
C TYR A 88 -27.20 -36.83 20.61
N ARG A 89 -26.61 -35.74 21.11
CA ARG A 89 -27.29 -34.73 21.95
C ARG A 89 -28.37 -33.96 21.16
N GLY A 90 -28.09 -33.61 19.90
CA GLY A 90 -29.09 -33.01 18.99
C GLY A 90 -30.28 -33.95 18.75
N MET A 91 -30.03 -35.24 18.55
CA MET A 91 -31.08 -36.26 18.41
C MET A 91 -31.90 -36.44 19.71
N LEU A 92 -31.27 -36.42 20.88
CA LEU A 92 -31.99 -36.51 22.16
C LEU A 92 -32.89 -35.30 22.40
N LEU A 93 -32.38 -34.09 22.11
CA LEU A 93 -33.14 -32.85 22.19
C LEU A 93 -34.35 -32.88 21.25
N SER A 94 -34.19 -33.45 20.05
CA SER A 94 -35.29 -33.62 19.08
C SER A 94 -36.42 -34.51 19.61
N LYS A 95 -36.08 -35.60 20.31
CA LYS A 95 -37.05 -36.52 20.91
C LYS A 95 -37.75 -35.92 22.13
N MET A 96 -37.06 -35.07 22.90
CA MET A 96 -37.66 -34.33 24.02
C MET A 96 -38.61 -33.24 23.54
N LEU A 97 -38.24 -32.54 22.46
CA LEU A 97 -39.06 -31.47 21.87
C LEU A 97 -40.27 -32.01 21.09
N ALA A 98 -40.32 -33.30 20.75
CA ALA A 98 -41.52 -33.93 20.21
C ALA A 98 -42.61 -34.20 21.28
N ASN A 99 -42.29 -34.03 22.58
CA ASN A 99 -43.22 -34.24 23.69
C ASN A 99 -43.74 -32.89 24.26
N PRO A 100 -45.05 -32.61 24.18
CA PRO A 100 -45.66 -31.34 24.61
C PRO A 100 -45.42 -30.98 26.08
N GLU A 101 -45.27 -31.97 26.96
CA GLU A 101 -45.05 -31.74 28.40
C GLU A 101 -43.64 -31.17 28.68
N TYR A 102 -42.66 -31.58 27.89
CA TYR A 102 -41.29 -31.06 27.97
C TYR A 102 -41.16 -29.69 27.30
N GLN A 103 -41.90 -29.44 26.21
CA GLN A 103 -41.99 -28.10 25.61
C GLN A 103 -42.52 -27.08 26.63
N ALA A 104 -43.58 -27.39 27.37
CA ALA A 104 -44.14 -26.51 28.39
C ALA A 104 -43.16 -26.24 29.56
N LYS A 105 -42.38 -27.25 29.99
CA LYS A 105 -41.33 -27.08 31.02
C LYS A 105 -40.18 -26.20 30.53
N LEU A 106 -39.75 -26.34 29.27
CA LEU A 106 -38.68 -25.52 28.68
C LEU A 106 -39.11 -24.05 28.51
N LEU A 107 -40.36 -23.79 28.10
CA LEU A 107 -40.95 -22.45 28.07
C LEU A 107 -40.95 -21.78 29.46
N LYS A 108 -41.23 -22.56 30.52
CA LYS A 108 -41.21 -22.08 31.91
C LYS A 108 -39.79 -21.78 32.41
N ILE A 109 -38.77 -22.51 31.93
CA ILE A 109 -37.35 -22.28 32.23
C ILE A 109 -36.81 -21.06 31.47
N GLY A 110 -37.19 -20.88 30.19
CA GLY A 110 -36.82 -19.71 29.38
C GLY A 110 -37.31 -18.39 29.98
N LYS A 111 -38.51 -18.39 30.59
CA LYS A 111 -39.02 -17.24 31.36
C LYS A 111 -38.24 -16.93 32.65
N LYS A 112 -37.50 -17.90 33.22
CA LYS A 112 -36.80 -17.76 34.52
C LYS A 112 -35.29 -17.56 34.41
N ALA A 113 -34.64 -18.08 33.38
CA ALA A 113 -33.17 -18.14 33.29
C ALA A 113 -32.51 -16.99 32.50
N GLY A 114 -33.30 -16.05 31.97
CA GLY A 114 -32.80 -15.07 31.02
C GLY A 114 -32.56 -15.72 29.66
N ILE A 115 -33.32 -15.27 28.68
CA ILE A 115 -33.40 -15.69 27.26
C ILE A 115 -32.02 -15.92 26.59
N LYS A 116 -30.98 -15.25 27.11
CA LYS A 116 -29.60 -15.21 26.60
C LYS A 116 -28.90 -16.57 26.51
N TYR A 117 -28.97 -17.42 27.54
CA TYR A 117 -28.27 -18.72 27.54
C TYR A 117 -29.02 -19.77 26.71
N PHE A 118 -30.35 -19.66 26.66
CA PHE A 118 -31.19 -20.61 25.94
C PHE A 118 -31.07 -20.43 24.41
N LEU A 119 -31.01 -19.18 23.91
CA LEU A 119 -30.80 -18.89 22.49
C LEU A 119 -29.40 -19.28 21.99
N LEU A 120 -28.35 -19.10 22.82
CA LEU A 120 -26.97 -19.44 22.44
C LEU A 120 -26.77 -20.96 22.25
N ILE A 121 -27.41 -21.80 23.07
CA ILE A 121 -27.36 -23.26 22.92
C ILE A 121 -28.19 -23.72 21.71
N TYR A 122 -29.22 -22.97 21.34
CA TYR A 122 -30.16 -23.34 20.28
C TYR A 122 -29.70 -22.92 18.88
N LEU A 123 -29.06 -21.75 18.75
CA LEU A 123 -28.51 -21.24 17.49
C LEU A 123 -27.34 -22.09 16.97
N ASP A 124 -26.53 -22.65 17.88
CA ASP A 124 -25.39 -23.52 17.54
C ASP A 124 -25.83 -24.89 16.96
N ASN A 125 -27.03 -25.36 17.31
CA ASN A 125 -27.60 -26.61 16.77
C ASN A 125 -28.32 -26.40 15.42
N LEU A 126 -28.83 -25.20 15.17
CA LEU A 126 -29.47 -24.81 13.91
C LEU A 126 -28.46 -24.70 12.76
N GLU A 127 -27.20 -24.38 13.04
CA GLU A 127 -26.13 -24.34 12.03
C GLU A 127 -25.85 -25.71 11.38
N ARG A 128 -26.29 -26.83 11.98
CA ARG A 128 -25.89 -28.18 11.55
C ARG A 128 -27.01 -29.15 11.23
N THR A 129 -28.27 -28.77 11.36
CA THR A 129 -29.41 -29.61 10.95
C THR A 129 -30.46 -28.80 10.20
N VAL A 130 -30.52 -28.99 8.87
CA VAL A 130 -31.53 -28.36 8.01
C VAL A 130 -32.86 -29.12 8.11
N SER A 131 -33.96 -28.34 8.16
CA SER A 131 -35.36 -28.72 7.97
C SER A 131 -36.07 -29.41 9.15
N ASN A 132 -36.73 -28.61 10.00
CA ASN A 132 -37.96 -29.05 10.67
C ASN A 132 -38.81 -27.84 11.08
N ASP A 133 -40.01 -27.74 10.53
CA ASP A 133 -41.01 -26.67 10.75
C ASP A 133 -41.41 -26.48 12.22
N ILE A 134 -41.24 -27.50 13.04
CA ILE A 134 -41.57 -27.49 14.48
C ILE A 134 -40.63 -26.56 15.27
N TYR A 135 -39.36 -26.41 14.86
CA TYR A 135 -38.35 -25.66 15.62
C TYR A 135 -38.48 -24.15 15.42
N VAL A 136 -38.79 -23.72 14.20
CA VAL A 136 -39.00 -22.31 13.86
C VAL A 136 -40.26 -21.78 14.56
N ASN A 137 -41.34 -22.57 14.57
CA ASN A 137 -42.59 -22.18 15.24
C ASN A 137 -42.44 -22.10 16.77
N LEU A 138 -41.68 -23.00 17.39
CA LEU A 138 -41.40 -22.94 18.83
C LEU A 138 -40.53 -21.72 19.18
N LEU A 139 -39.55 -21.38 18.33
CA LEU A 139 -38.71 -20.19 18.50
C LEU A 139 -39.54 -18.89 18.44
N ILE A 140 -40.47 -18.80 17.48
CA ILE A 140 -41.40 -17.66 17.35
C ILE A 140 -42.28 -17.55 18.59
N GLN A 141 -42.86 -18.66 19.07
CA GLN A 141 -43.69 -18.65 20.29
C GLN A 141 -42.89 -18.26 21.55
N ILE A 142 -41.60 -18.61 21.62
CA ILE A 142 -40.73 -18.23 22.74
C ILE A 142 -40.35 -16.75 22.66
N ILE A 143 -40.12 -16.21 21.46
CA ILE A 143 -39.84 -14.78 21.24
C ILE A 143 -41.08 -13.95 21.56
N ASP A 144 -42.25 -14.29 21.02
CA ASP A 144 -43.52 -13.58 21.27
C ASP A 144 -43.91 -13.62 22.75
N ALA A 145 -43.72 -14.76 23.43
CA ALA A 145 -43.97 -14.90 24.87
C ALA A 145 -42.95 -14.16 25.76
N ALA A 146 -41.80 -13.78 25.20
CA ALA A 146 -40.72 -13.08 25.89
C ALA A 146 -40.78 -11.56 25.69
N THR A 147 -41.23 -11.11 24.53
CA THR A 147 -41.41 -9.68 24.21
C THR A 147 -42.77 -9.15 24.66
N GLY A 148 -43.77 -10.02 24.78
CA GLY A 148 -45.15 -9.63 25.11
C GLY A 148 -45.91 -9.03 23.93
N GLU A 149 -45.31 -9.00 22.74
CA GLU A 149 -45.91 -8.50 21.49
C GLU A 149 -45.96 -9.64 20.45
N LEU A 150 -47.13 -9.87 19.86
CA LEU A 150 -47.35 -10.85 18.78
C LEU A 150 -46.92 -10.21 17.44
N VAL A 151 -45.62 -10.16 17.17
CA VAL A 151 -45.08 -9.41 16.01
C VAL A 151 -44.96 -10.27 14.74
N TYR A 152 -44.92 -11.60 14.86
CA TYR A 152 -44.43 -12.47 13.77
C TYR A 152 -45.38 -13.56 13.25
N GLN A 153 -46.64 -13.63 13.71
CA GLN A 153 -47.54 -14.73 13.31
C GLN A 153 -47.99 -14.71 11.83
N ASP A 154 -47.97 -13.56 11.14
CA ASP A 154 -48.57 -13.42 9.79
C ASP A 154 -47.57 -13.16 8.65
N ARG A 155 -46.25 -13.33 8.83
CA ARG A 155 -45.26 -13.08 7.75
C ARG A 155 -44.87 -14.35 6.96
N PRO A 156 -44.82 -14.29 5.62
CA PRO A 156 -44.46 -15.44 4.80
C PRO A 156 -43.00 -15.89 5.01
N ARG A 157 -42.80 -17.22 4.97
CA ARG A 157 -41.57 -17.96 5.35
C ARG A 157 -40.27 -17.54 4.64
N THR A 158 -40.35 -16.87 3.49
CA THR A 158 -39.18 -16.52 2.65
C THR A 158 -38.38 -15.30 3.13
N LEU A 159 -38.86 -14.58 4.16
CA LEU A 159 -38.20 -13.37 4.68
C LEU A 159 -37.27 -13.60 5.88
N PHE A 160 -37.21 -14.81 6.45
CA PHE A 160 -36.33 -15.12 7.58
C PHE A 160 -34.99 -15.69 7.08
N ASN A 161 -34.02 -14.82 6.80
CA ASN A 161 -32.62 -15.22 6.63
C ASN A 161 -31.80 -14.95 7.91
N GLN A 162 -30.63 -15.59 8.02
CA GLN A 162 -29.72 -15.49 9.18
C GLN A 162 -29.41 -14.04 9.59
N GLU A 163 -29.32 -13.13 8.62
CA GLU A 163 -28.96 -11.74 8.84
C GLU A 163 -30.05 -10.97 9.60
N MET A 164 -31.34 -11.30 9.38
CA MET A 164 -32.45 -10.68 10.08
C MET A 164 -32.52 -11.10 11.56
N ILE A 165 -32.15 -12.35 11.88
CA ILE A 165 -32.08 -12.85 13.26
C ILE A 165 -30.91 -12.17 14.00
N TYR A 166 -29.75 -12.04 13.36
CA TYR A 166 -28.61 -11.32 13.92
C TYR A 166 -28.90 -9.84 14.17
N ARG A 167 -29.59 -9.15 13.24
CA ARG A 167 -30.02 -7.75 13.42
C ARG A 167 -31.04 -7.58 14.53
N THR A 168 -31.96 -8.54 14.70
CA THR A 168 -32.97 -8.51 15.77
C THR A 168 -32.33 -8.73 17.15
N VAL A 169 -31.32 -9.61 17.24
CA VAL A 169 -30.55 -9.83 18.48
C VAL A 169 -29.64 -8.65 18.82
N ALA A 170 -29.08 -7.96 17.82
CA ALA A 170 -28.25 -6.77 18.00
C ALA A 170 -29.02 -5.56 18.56
N ASN A 171 -30.34 -5.49 18.34
CA ASN A 171 -31.20 -4.39 18.79
C ASN A 171 -31.77 -4.55 20.22
N PHE A 172 -31.37 -5.59 20.98
CA PHE A 172 -31.78 -5.72 22.39
C PHE A 172 -31.06 -4.67 23.27
N PRO A 173 -31.80 -3.85 24.06
CA PRO A 173 -31.19 -2.88 24.95
C PRO A 173 -30.32 -3.60 26.00
N GLY A 174 -29.02 -3.31 26.01
CA GLY A 174 -28.06 -3.87 26.97
C GLY A 174 -26.82 -4.55 26.39
N TYR A 175 -26.63 -4.56 25.06
CA TYR A 175 -25.40 -5.07 24.44
C TYR A 175 -24.25 -4.04 24.37
N PHE A 176 -24.56 -2.74 24.53
CA PHE A 176 -23.57 -1.70 24.80
C PHE A 176 -24.00 -0.95 26.07
N SER A 177 -23.38 -1.27 27.20
CA SER A 177 -23.43 -0.40 28.37
C SER A 177 -22.27 0.60 28.24
N PRO A 178 -22.54 1.90 28.10
CA PRO A 178 -21.53 2.93 28.31
C PRO A 178 -21.34 3.06 29.82
N SER A 179 -20.42 2.30 30.41
CA SER A 179 -20.07 2.53 31.82
C SER A 179 -19.08 3.69 31.92
N THR A 180 -19.68 4.87 32.14
CA THR A 180 -19.32 5.84 33.18
C THR A 180 -17.85 6.25 33.31
N GLY A 181 -17.59 7.53 32.99
CA GLY A 181 -16.85 8.37 33.92
C GLY A 181 -15.46 8.81 33.51
N LYS A 182 -15.31 9.39 32.31
CA LYS A 182 -14.67 10.71 32.16
C LYS A 182 -15.42 11.48 31.08
N ASN A 183 -15.64 12.75 31.36
CA ASN A 183 -16.41 13.71 30.57
C ASN A 183 -15.82 13.82 29.14
N PRO A 184 -16.56 13.48 28.06
CA PRO A 184 -16.13 13.74 26.69
C PRO A 184 -15.90 15.24 26.41
N ALA A 185 -16.50 16.12 27.24
CA ALA A 185 -16.36 17.56 27.13
C ALA A 185 -15.00 18.12 27.63
N GLU A 186 -14.05 17.29 28.07
CA GLU A 186 -12.70 17.78 28.39
C GLU A 186 -11.65 17.53 27.30
N GLU A 187 -11.92 16.67 26.31
CA GLU A 187 -11.00 16.44 25.17
C GLU A 187 -11.19 17.45 24.02
N PHE A 188 -12.28 18.24 24.04
CA PHE A 188 -12.57 19.32 23.07
C PHE A 188 -12.16 20.73 23.56
N LYS A 189 -11.48 20.84 24.71
CA LYS A 189 -11.13 22.13 25.34
C LYS A 189 -9.93 22.87 24.72
N LEU A 190 -9.25 22.29 23.73
CA LEU A 190 -8.14 22.98 23.07
C LEU A 190 -8.60 24.14 22.16
N LEU A 191 -9.90 24.21 21.81
CA LEU A 191 -10.45 25.22 20.90
C LEU A 191 -11.80 25.83 21.34
N GLU A 192 -12.01 26.01 22.65
CA GLU A 192 -12.87 27.12 23.11
C GLU A 192 -12.12 28.47 23.04
N ALA A 193 -10.86 28.46 22.61
CA ALA A 193 -10.04 29.64 22.36
C ALA A 193 -10.44 30.31 21.04
N GLN A 194 -10.59 31.64 21.08
CA GLN A 194 -10.87 32.48 19.91
C GLN A 194 -9.81 32.25 18.82
N PRO A 195 -10.15 32.11 17.53
CA PRO A 195 -9.15 31.88 16.48
C PRO A 195 -8.00 32.88 16.45
N ASP A 196 -8.25 34.12 16.88
CA ASP A 196 -7.26 35.19 16.99
C ASP A 196 -6.21 34.96 18.09
N SER A 197 -6.39 34.01 19.03
CA SER A 197 -5.36 33.64 20.01
C SER A 197 -4.24 32.76 19.44
N PHE A 198 -4.43 32.23 18.23
CA PHE A 198 -3.42 31.44 17.54
C PHE A 198 -2.62 32.30 16.55
N PRO A 199 -1.37 31.93 16.24
CA PRO A 199 -0.55 32.62 15.25
C PRO A 199 -1.30 32.87 13.93
N GLY A 200 -1.01 34.00 13.30
CA GLY A 200 -1.66 34.45 12.07
C GLY A 200 -0.69 34.55 10.89
N GLN A 201 -1.14 35.22 9.82
CA GLN A 201 -0.34 35.44 8.62
C GLN A 201 0.94 36.25 8.91
N SER A 202 0.93 37.13 9.92
CA SER A 202 2.11 37.91 10.34
C SER A 202 3.23 37.03 10.89
N ASP A 203 2.88 35.97 11.63
CA ASP A 203 3.85 35.05 12.23
C ASP A 203 4.39 34.06 11.19
N TYR A 204 3.57 33.73 10.19
CA TYR A 204 3.92 32.83 9.10
C TYR A 204 3.60 33.44 7.72
N PRO A 205 4.39 34.42 7.23
CA PRO A 205 4.11 35.16 5.99
C PRO A 205 3.97 34.28 4.74
N ASN A 206 4.65 33.14 4.73
CA ASN A 206 4.68 32.20 3.61
C ASN A 206 3.76 30.99 3.82
N ALA A 207 2.89 30.98 4.84
CA ALA A 207 1.97 29.87 5.11
C ALA A 207 0.56 30.17 4.57
N GLY A 208 -0.11 29.12 4.08
CA GLY A 208 -1.50 29.17 3.61
C GLY A 208 -2.47 28.76 4.71
N ALA A 209 -1.99 27.90 5.60
CA ALA A 209 -2.66 27.43 6.79
C ALA A 209 -1.64 27.09 7.88
N ILE A 210 -2.10 26.82 9.09
CA ILE A 210 -1.26 26.33 10.20
C ILE A 210 -1.96 25.13 10.82
N PHE A 211 -1.28 23.99 10.90
CA PHE A 211 -1.76 22.85 11.67
C PHE A 211 -1.55 23.15 13.15
N LEU A 212 -2.63 23.49 13.85
CA LEU A 212 -2.60 23.76 15.28
C LEU A 212 -2.42 22.45 16.05
N ILE A 213 -3.14 21.42 15.63
CA ILE A 213 -3.11 20.06 16.20
C ILE A 213 -3.07 19.07 15.04
N ASP A 214 -2.15 18.12 15.14
CA ASP A 214 -2.19 16.88 14.36
C ASP A 214 -1.79 15.72 15.26
N GLU A 215 -2.79 15.02 15.79
CA GLU A 215 -2.57 13.94 16.75
C GLU A 215 -3.20 12.62 16.34
N CYS A 216 -2.51 11.53 16.65
CA CYS A 216 -2.99 10.18 16.43
C CYS A 216 -2.73 9.29 17.65
N ASN A 217 -3.74 8.54 18.08
CA ASN A 217 -3.63 7.56 19.15
C ASN A 217 -3.98 6.17 18.62
N TYR A 218 -3.08 5.20 18.81
CA TYR A 218 -3.33 3.78 18.59
C TYR A 218 -3.60 3.09 19.93
N GLU A 219 -4.81 2.59 20.11
CA GLU A 219 -5.20 1.79 21.28
C GLU A 219 -5.35 0.33 20.88
N VAL A 220 -4.48 -0.55 21.40
CA VAL A 220 -4.59 -2.00 21.16
C VAL A 220 -5.46 -2.62 22.24
N ASN A 221 -6.53 -3.28 21.86
CA ASN A 221 -7.49 -3.87 22.77
C ASN A 221 -7.51 -5.38 22.61
N ILE A 222 -7.56 -6.09 23.74
CA ILE A 222 -7.75 -7.53 23.80
C ILE A 222 -9.22 -7.77 24.09
N GLY A 223 -9.95 -8.28 23.09
CA GLY A 223 -11.37 -8.65 23.20
C GLY A 223 -11.57 -9.85 24.13
N ARG A 224 -12.84 -10.13 24.49
CA ARG A 224 -13.17 -11.30 25.30
C ARG A 224 -12.77 -12.56 24.54
N ALA A 225 -11.96 -13.43 25.16
CA ALA A 225 -11.83 -14.81 24.73
C ALA A 225 -13.23 -15.45 24.84
N ASN A 226 -13.77 -15.94 23.71
CA ASN A 226 -14.85 -16.90 23.79
C ASN A 226 -14.27 -18.21 24.36
N ILE A 227 -15.01 -18.86 25.26
CA ILE A 227 -14.58 -20.06 26.01
C ILE A 227 -14.20 -21.24 25.09
N PHE A 228 -14.45 -21.13 23.78
CA PHE A 228 -14.19 -22.17 22.77
C PHE A 228 -13.07 -21.82 21.78
N THR A 229 -12.36 -20.70 21.91
CA THR A 229 -11.19 -20.41 21.05
C THR A 229 -9.93 -20.92 21.75
N PRO A 230 -9.22 -21.93 21.22
CA PRO A 230 -7.97 -22.40 21.80
C PRO A 230 -6.99 -21.23 21.90
N LEU A 231 -6.21 -21.15 22.98
CA LEU A 231 -5.15 -20.17 23.22
C LEU A 231 -4.07 -20.11 22.11
N THR A 232 -4.14 -20.98 21.10
CA THR A 232 -3.30 -21.00 19.90
C THR A 232 -3.85 -20.19 18.71
N LYS A 233 -5.09 -19.68 18.79
CA LYS A 233 -5.63 -18.67 17.88
C LYS A 233 -5.84 -17.37 18.65
N PHE A 234 -5.05 -16.35 18.31
CA PHE A 234 -5.13 -14.97 18.80
C PHE A 234 -6.59 -14.54 19.06
N GLY A 235 -7.01 -14.53 20.33
CA GLY A 235 -8.37 -14.12 20.69
C GLY A 235 -8.55 -12.63 20.48
N ASN A 236 -9.42 -12.23 19.54
CA ASN A 236 -10.04 -10.90 19.39
C ASN A 236 -9.16 -9.68 19.73
N ILE A 237 -7.89 -9.62 19.30
CA ILE A 237 -7.08 -8.40 19.46
C ILE A 237 -7.40 -7.45 18.31
N TYR A 238 -7.72 -6.20 18.60
CA TYR A 238 -8.00 -5.18 17.60
C TYR A 238 -7.36 -3.84 17.97
N THR A 239 -6.99 -3.05 16.98
CA THR A 239 -6.46 -1.70 17.16
C THR A 239 -7.54 -0.68 16.88
N THR A 240 -7.68 0.33 17.73
CA THR A 240 -8.46 1.54 17.43
C THR A 240 -7.51 2.71 17.24
N LYS A 241 -7.47 3.25 16.03
CA LYS A 241 -6.79 4.49 15.67
C LYS A 241 -7.76 5.64 15.86
N THR A 242 -7.41 6.64 16.66
CA THR A 242 -8.13 7.92 16.72
C THR A 242 -7.23 9.01 16.17
N ARG A 243 -7.75 9.81 15.22
CA ARG A 243 -7.06 10.96 14.65
C ARG A 243 -7.83 12.22 15.00
N HIS A 244 -7.12 13.28 15.37
CA HIS A 244 -7.70 14.59 15.62
C HIS A 244 -6.80 15.65 14.99
N VAL A 245 -7.40 16.53 14.20
CA VAL A 245 -6.71 17.54 13.41
C VAL A 245 -7.44 18.87 13.55
N ALA A 246 -6.69 19.94 13.80
CA ALA A 246 -7.18 21.31 13.76
C ALA A 246 -6.25 22.20 12.95
N ILE A 247 -6.82 22.97 12.02
CA ILE A 247 -6.06 23.74 11.03
C ILE A 247 -6.64 25.17 10.97
N LYS A 248 -5.80 26.18 11.20
CA LYS A 248 -6.17 27.58 10.96
C LYS A 248 -5.92 27.94 9.50
N ILE A 249 -6.94 28.44 8.82
CA ILE A 249 -6.85 28.89 7.42
C ILE A 249 -6.38 30.34 7.41
N LEU A 250 -5.28 30.66 6.73
CA LEU A 250 -4.72 32.01 6.72
C LEU A 250 -5.13 32.80 5.46
N ASN A 251 -5.19 32.13 4.31
CA ASN A 251 -5.49 32.75 3.03
C ASN A 251 -6.07 31.74 2.02
N GLN A 252 -6.38 32.21 0.81
CA GLN A 252 -6.90 31.39 -0.30
C GLN A 252 -6.12 30.09 -0.57
N ARG A 253 -4.79 30.06 -0.40
CA ARG A 253 -3.99 28.84 -0.61
C ARG A 253 -4.28 27.77 0.45
N GLY A 254 -4.66 28.19 1.66
CA GLY A 254 -5.08 27.30 2.75
C GLY A 254 -6.43 26.64 2.53
N MET A 255 -7.29 27.19 1.68
CA MET A 255 -8.66 26.70 1.46
C MET A 255 -8.72 25.24 1.00
N LYS A 256 -7.64 24.71 0.39
CA LYS A 256 -7.54 23.28 0.05
C LYS A 256 -7.73 22.35 1.27
N TYR A 257 -7.35 22.80 2.47
CA TYR A 257 -7.51 22.02 3.72
C TYR A 257 -8.95 21.97 4.24
N ALA A 258 -9.88 22.71 3.62
CA ALA A 258 -11.31 22.56 3.86
C ALA A 258 -11.88 21.27 3.27
N ASN A 259 -11.21 20.66 2.28
CA ASN A 259 -11.64 19.39 1.71
C ASN A 259 -10.92 18.27 2.42
N VAL A 260 -11.66 17.45 3.17
CA VAL A 260 -11.12 16.36 3.97
C VAL A 260 -11.47 15.03 3.30
N GLU A 261 -10.48 14.15 3.24
CA GLU A 261 -10.60 12.80 2.72
C GLU A 261 -9.98 11.80 3.69
N ILE A 262 -10.77 10.84 4.16
CA ILE A 262 -10.38 9.84 5.16
C ILE A 262 -10.44 8.45 4.50
N PRO A 263 -9.30 7.90 4.07
CA PRO A 263 -9.25 6.54 3.50
C PRO A 263 -9.47 5.47 4.58
N PHE A 264 -10.19 4.41 4.22
CA PHE A 264 -10.43 3.24 5.05
C PHE A 264 -10.64 1.97 4.19
N SER A 265 -10.29 0.81 4.71
CA SER A 265 -10.55 -0.49 4.04
C SER A 265 -11.88 -1.07 4.53
N PRO A 266 -12.57 -1.92 3.73
CA PRO A 266 -13.80 -2.60 4.18
C PRO A 266 -13.57 -3.55 5.36
N SER A 267 -12.32 -3.96 5.58
CA SER A 267 -11.90 -4.72 6.76
C SER A 267 -11.76 -3.87 8.04
N THR A 268 -12.04 -2.57 7.95
CA THR A 268 -11.95 -1.62 9.06
C THR A 268 -13.30 -0.96 9.32
N TYR A 269 -13.54 -0.60 10.58
CA TYR A 269 -14.74 0.12 11.01
C TYR A 269 -14.38 1.58 11.28
N LEU A 270 -14.77 2.46 10.36
CA LEU A 270 -14.66 3.91 10.52
C LEU A 270 -15.90 4.44 11.26
N SER A 271 -15.68 5.21 12.32
CA SER A 271 -16.74 5.75 13.18
C SER A 271 -16.37 7.08 13.79
N LYS A 272 -17.34 7.73 14.46
CA LYS A 272 -17.16 8.97 15.23
C LYS A 272 -16.50 10.10 14.43
N ILE A 273 -16.95 10.28 13.18
CA ILE A 273 -16.52 11.42 12.38
C ILE A 273 -17.24 12.65 12.95
N GLU A 274 -16.49 13.50 13.62
CA GLU A 274 -16.94 14.78 14.15
C GLU A 274 -16.13 15.85 13.45
N ALA A 275 -16.79 16.83 12.83
CA ALA A 275 -16.11 17.91 12.12
C ALA A 275 -16.86 19.23 12.28
N ARG A 276 -16.13 20.34 12.38
CA ARG A 276 -16.69 21.68 12.56
C ARG A 276 -15.73 22.77 12.09
N THR A 277 -16.31 23.91 11.74
CA THR A 277 -15.56 25.15 11.47
C THR A 277 -15.83 26.14 12.58
N ILE A 278 -14.77 26.70 13.16
CA ILE A 278 -14.80 27.78 14.13
C ILE A 278 -14.47 29.06 13.36
N ARG A 279 -15.50 29.88 13.11
CA ARG A 279 -15.38 31.15 12.39
C ARG A 279 -14.56 32.15 13.19
N LYS A 280 -14.13 33.23 12.54
CA LYS A 280 -13.25 34.23 13.16
C LYS A 280 -13.86 34.87 14.42
N ASP A 281 -15.18 35.03 14.45
CA ASP A 281 -15.95 35.55 15.59
C ASP A 281 -16.16 34.53 16.73
N GLY A 282 -15.63 33.32 16.58
CA GLY A 282 -15.81 32.20 17.51
C GLY A 282 -17.09 31.38 17.28
N THR A 283 -17.91 31.73 16.28
CA THR A 283 -19.12 30.96 15.95
C THR A 283 -18.73 29.57 15.44
N VAL A 284 -19.32 28.53 16.03
CA VAL A 284 -19.07 27.14 15.64
C VAL A 284 -20.14 26.66 14.66
N VAL A 285 -19.70 26.19 13.50
CA VAL A 285 -20.56 25.62 12.46
C VAL A 285 -20.22 24.13 12.30
N PRO A 286 -21.05 23.20 12.82
CA PRO A 286 -20.80 21.76 12.68
C PRO A 286 -21.04 21.29 11.25
N LEU A 287 -20.30 20.27 10.82
CA LEU A 287 -20.56 19.52 9.60
C LEU A 287 -21.80 18.63 9.82
N ALA A 288 -22.75 18.67 8.89
CA ALA A 288 -23.91 17.78 8.94
C ALA A 288 -23.55 16.37 8.42
N GLU A 289 -24.11 15.33 9.03
CA GLU A 289 -23.79 13.93 8.68
C GLU A 289 -24.10 13.58 7.21
N ASP A 290 -25.14 14.21 6.63
CA ASP A 290 -25.56 14.02 5.24
C ASP A 290 -24.60 14.65 4.22
N GLN A 291 -23.65 15.48 4.66
CA GLN A 291 -22.57 16.05 3.84
C GLN A 291 -21.33 15.16 3.78
N ILE A 292 -21.33 14.03 4.49
CA ILE A 292 -20.24 13.05 4.47
C ILE A 292 -20.54 11.99 3.41
N HIS A 293 -19.78 12.04 2.31
CA HIS A 293 -19.97 11.14 1.19
C HIS A 293 -18.92 10.02 1.19
N GLU A 294 -19.34 8.81 0.82
CA GLU A 294 -18.43 7.70 0.58
C GLU A 294 -18.06 7.65 -0.91
N VAL A 295 -16.76 7.54 -1.18
CA VAL A 295 -16.21 7.45 -2.55
C VAL A 295 -15.20 6.32 -2.65
N THR A 296 -14.96 5.83 -3.86
CA THR A 296 -13.81 4.95 -4.16
C THR A 296 -12.54 5.79 -4.10
N TYR A 297 -11.55 5.37 -3.30
CA TYR A 297 -10.33 6.17 -3.08
C TYR A 297 -9.42 6.20 -4.32
N PHE A 298 -9.37 5.09 -5.06
CA PHE A 298 -8.66 4.99 -6.33
C PHE A 298 -9.66 4.80 -7.47
N PRO A 299 -10.21 5.88 -8.04
CA PRO A 299 -11.21 5.77 -9.11
C PRO A 299 -10.60 5.38 -10.47
N ASP A 300 -9.27 5.33 -10.58
CA ASP A 300 -8.56 5.03 -11.83
C ASP A 300 -8.81 3.60 -12.31
N TYR A 301 -9.10 3.44 -13.61
CA TYR A 301 -9.47 2.16 -14.24
C TYR A 301 -8.37 1.07 -14.16
N ILE A 302 -7.14 1.46 -13.79
CA ILE A 302 -5.99 0.55 -13.68
C ILE A 302 -5.85 0.01 -12.24
N PHE A 303 -6.46 0.65 -11.24
CA PHE A 303 -6.30 0.28 -9.83
C PHE A 303 -7.65 -0.10 -9.20
N PHE A 304 -7.91 -1.40 -9.12
CA PHE A 304 -9.07 -1.95 -8.42
C PHE A 304 -8.69 -2.25 -6.98
N SER A 305 -9.08 -1.36 -6.08
CA SER A 305 -8.91 -1.55 -4.65
C SER A 305 -10.24 -1.51 -3.93
N ASP A 306 -10.31 -2.25 -2.83
CA ASP A 306 -11.44 -2.24 -1.93
C ASP A 306 -11.42 -1.02 -0.99
N ILE A 307 -10.33 -0.25 -0.99
CA ILE A 307 -10.17 0.98 -0.19
C ILE A 307 -11.18 2.03 -0.65
N LYS A 308 -11.93 2.53 0.33
CA LYS A 308 -12.89 3.62 0.19
C LYS A 308 -12.41 4.84 0.93
N ALA A 309 -13.05 5.97 0.70
CA ALA A 309 -12.81 7.19 1.46
C ALA A 309 -14.12 7.82 1.92
N LYS A 310 -14.14 8.40 3.12
CA LYS A 310 -15.16 9.38 3.50
C LYS A 310 -14.64 10.76 3.12
N LYS A 311 -15.42 11.49 2.33
CA LYS A 311 -15.07 12.81 1.81
C LYS A 311 -16.12 13.82 2.23
N PHE A 312 -15.67 14.98 2.68
CA PHE A 312 -16.53 16.11 3.03
C PHE A 312 -15.77 17.43 2.85
N THR A 313 -16.53 18.51 2.67
CA THR A 313 -16.02 19.87 2.66
C THR A 313 -16.50 20.56 3.92
N MET A 314 -15.57 21.17 4.66
CA MET A 314 -15.86 21.89 5.88
C MET A 314 -16.83 23.07 5.59
N PRO A 315 -17.89 23.25 6.40
CA PRO A 315 -18.86 24.32 6.16
C PRO A 315 -18.27 25.69 6.56
N ALA A 316 -18.83 26.78 6.01
CA ALA A 316 -18.54 28.16 6.44
C ALA A 316 -17.04 28.53 6.56
N VAL A 317 -16.18 27.97 5.70
CA VAL A 317 -14.74 28.27 5.70
C VAL A 317 -14.48 29.65 5.14
N GLU A 318 -13.70 30.42 5.88
CA GLU A 318 -13.28 31.78 5.57
C GLU A 318 -11.83 32.00 6.03
N GLU A 319 -11.19 33.09 5.59
CA GLU A 319 -9.85 33.43 6.06
C GLU A 319 -9.87 33.75 7.57
N GLY A 320 -8.94 33.17 8.31
CA GLY A 320 -8.84 33.29 9.77
C GLY A 320 -9.63 32.26 10.57
N CYS A 321 -10.49 31.46 9.94
CA CYS A 321 -11.23 30.39 10.63
C CYS A 321 -10.33 29.20 10.99
N ILE A 322 -10.85 28.32 11.86
CA ILE A 322 -10.23 27.04 12.19
C ILE A 322 -11.16 25.91 11.73
N VAL A 323 -10.64 24.99 10.94
CA VAL A 323 -11.32 23.73 10.62
C VAL A 323 -10.79 22.64 11.53
N GLU A 324 -11.68 21.89 12.16
CA GLU A 324 -11.34 20.84 13.13
C GLU A 324 -12.14 19.58 12.82
N TYR A 325 -11.46 18.43 12.85
CA TYR A 325 -12.13 17.14 12.71
C TYR A 325 -11.44 16.03 13.50
N LYS A 326 -12.25 15.07 13.95
CA LYS A 326 -11.84 13.88 14.70
C LYS A 326 -12.53 12.66 14.11
N TYR A 327 -11.84 11.52 14.10
CA TYR A 327 -12.41 10.25 13.66
C TYR A 327 -11.70 9.06 14.30
N SER A 328 -12.39 7.91 14.33
CA SER A 328 -11.84 6.64 14.82
C SER A 328 -11.94 5.53 13.76
N ILE A 329 -10.85 4.81 13.53
CA ILE A 329 -10.80 3.60 12.70
C ILE A 329 -10.44 2.41 13.58
N THR A 330 -11.29 1.40 13.62
CA THR A 330 -11.03 0.14 14.32
C THR A 330 -10.70 -0.97 13.31
N SER A 331 -9.65 -1.74 13.56
CA SER A 331 -9.26 -2.88 12.72
C SER A 331 -8.79 -4.06 13.55
N GLU A 332 -8.96 -5.29 13.06
CA GLU A 332 -8.40 -6.50 13.67
C GLU A 332 -6.88 -6.62 13.47
N ASN A 333 -6.28 -5.65 12.78
CA ASN A 333 -4.86 -5.60 12.55
C ASN A 333 -4.14 -5.04 13.78
N VAL A 334 -3.23 -5.83 14.32
CA VAL A 334 -2.45 -5.49 15.51
C VAL A 334 -0.96 -5.37 15.22
N ALA A 335 -0.58 -5.55 13.94
CA ALA A 335 0.80 -5.64 13.52
C ALA A 335 1.26 -4.47 12.65
N TRP A 336 0.32 -3.76 12.01
CA TRP A 336 0.60 -2.73 11.02
C TRP A 336 -0.08 -1.41 11.39
N TRP A 337 0.67 -0.49 11.99
CA TRP A 337 0.22 0.86 12.35
C TRP A 337 0.74 1.94 11.39
N GLY A 338 1.42 1.52 10.32
CA GLY A 338 1.93 2.38 9.26
C GLY A 338 3.05 3.33 9.71
N VAL A 339 3.17 4.45 9.00
CA VAL A 339 4.15 5.50 9.24
C VAL A 339 3.44 6.73 9.81
N TRP A 340 4.06 7.37 10.80
CA TRP A 340 3.64 8.69 11.26
C TRP A 340 4.66 9.74 10.86
N GLU A 341 4.25 10.65 9.99
CA GLU A 341 5.03 11.83 9.63
C GLU A 341 4.67 12.97 10.59
N PHE A 342 5.66 13.65 11.17
CA PHE A 342 5.41 14.75 12.09
C PHE A 342 5.28 16.11 11.37
N GLN A 343 5.92 16.26 10.21
CA GLN A 343 5.93 17.51 9.44
C GLN A 343 4.91 17.46 8.28
N ARG A 344 4.41 18.64 7.86
CA ARG A 344 3.46 18.81 6.74
C ARG A 344 3.98 19.88 5.77
N SER A 345 3.27 20.07 4.66
CA SER A 345 3.54 21.17 3.70
C SER A 345 3.25 22.57 4.25
N GLU A 346 2.61 22.66 5.41
CA GLU A 346 2.38 23.88 6.17
C GLU A 346 2.94 23.69 7.60
N PRO A 347 3.18 24.77 8.37
CA PRO A 347 3.72 24.67 9.73
C PRO A 347 2.81 23.85 10.66
N VAL A 348 3.42 23.11 11.59
CA VAL A 348 2.71 22.25 12.56
C VAL A 348 3.10 22.63 13.99
N LEU A 349 2.18 23.26 14.73
CA LEU A 349 2.44 23.71 16.11
C LEU A 349 2.51 22.55 17.09
N PHE A 350 1.68 21.52 16.89
CA PHE A 350 1.65 20.34 17.74
C PHE A 350 1.41 19.09 16.90
N SER A 351 2.40 18.20 16.88
CA SER A 351 2.30 16.87 16.28
C SER A 351 2.49 15.81 17.35
N GLN A 352 1.52 14.90 17.50
CA GLN A 352 1.59 13.84 18.49
C GLN A 352 1.21 12.48 17.91
N LEU A 353 1.97 11.47 18.27
CA LEU A 353 1.58 10.08 18.10
C LEU A 353 1.63 9.37 19.45
N SER A 354 0.59 8.62 19.80
CA SER A 354 0.57 7.82 21.02
C SER A 354 0.17 6.38 20.79
N PHE A 355 0.74 5.49 21.61
CA PHE A 355 0.38 4.09 21.67
C PHE A 355 -0.09 3.77 23.07
N ASP A 356 -1.30 3.25 23.18
CA ASP A 356 -1.86 2.69 24.40
C ASP A 356 -1.91 1.16 24.26
N LEU A 357 -0.91 0.49 24.85
CA LEU A 357 -0.68 -0.95 24.67
C LEU A 357 -0.95 -1.72 25.98
N PRO A 358 -1.50 -2.95 25.90
CA PRO A 358 -1.57 -3.85 27.05
C PRO A 358 -0.16 -4.32 27.45
N ALA A 359 0.06 -4.61 28.73
CA ALA A 359 1.34 -5.16 29.18
C ALA A 359 1.69 -6.47 28.45
N GLY A 360 2.96 -6.60 28.05
CA GLY A 360 3.50 -7.76 27.32
C GLY A 360 3.45 -7.63 25.79
N LEU A 361 2.83 -6.58 25.25
CA LEU A 361 2.94 -6.25 23.83
C LEU A 361 4.12 -5.29 23.62
N GLU A 362 5.10 -5.76 22.86
CA GLU A 362 6.24 -4.95 22.44
C GLU A 362 6.04 -4.46 20.99
N TYR A 363 6.77 -3.43 20.59
CA TYR A 363 6.87 -2.99 19.20
C TYR A 363 8.29 -2.53 18.89
N LYS A 364 8.69 -2.67 17.63
CA LYS A 364 9.93 -2.07 17.14
C LYS A 364 9.60 -0.78 16.40
N LYS A 365 10.48 0.20 16.57
CA LYS A 365 10.31 1.54 16.01
C LYS A 365 11.61 2.02 15.38
N LYS A 366 11.50 2.92 14.42
CA LYS A 366 12.62 3.67 13.87
C LYS A 366 12.23 5.10 13.56
N LEU A 367 13.02 6.05 14.08
CA LEU A 367 12.94 7.46 13.73
C LEU A 367 13.81 7.71 12.49
N LEU A 368 13.29 8.44 11.50
CA LEU A 368 13.97 8.77 10.24
C LEU A 368 13.69 10.22 9.84
N GLY A 369 14.59 10.84 9.07
CA GLY A 369 14.40 12.17 8.48
C GLY A 369 14.48 13.32 9.47
N PHE A 370 15.14 13.14 10.61
CA PHE A 370 15.27 14.17 11.64
C PHE A 370 16.51 15.04 11.46
N GLU A 371 17.54 14.51 10.81
CA GLU A 371 18.77 15.17 10.40
C GLU A 371 18.54 16.36 9.46
N THR A 372 17.37 16.43 8.83
CA THR A 372 16.97 17.52 7.93
C THR A 372 16.39 18.72 8.66
N LEU A 373 16.05 18.58 9.95
CA LEU A 373 15.55 19.66 10.78
C LEU A 373 16.71 20.51 11.32
N PRO A 374 16.51 21.83 11.54
CA PRO A 374 17.48 22.66 12.24
C PRO A 374 17.83 22.12 13.65
N ASP A 375 19.06 22.35 14.12
CA ASP A 375 19.60 21.81 15.38
C ASP A 375 18.68 21.97 16.60
N HIS A 376 17.98 23.09 16.72
CA HIS A 376 17.07 23.34 17.84
C HIS A 376 15.82 22.45 17.83
N PHE A 377 15.39 21.98 16.66
CA PHE A 377 14.34 20.96 16.52
C PHE A 377 14.91 19.55 16.72
N GLN A 378 16.15 19.29 16.29
CA GLN A 378 16.81 18.02 16.56
C GLN A 378 16.92 17.73 18.06
N LYS A 379 17.10 18.76 18.90
CA LYS A 379 17.06 18.61 20.37
C LYS A 379 15.71 18.10 20.90
N GLN A 380 14.59 18.45 20.26
CA GLN A 380 13.28 17.91 20.65
C GLN A 380 13.18 16.39 20.39
N VAL A 381 14.02 15.84 19.51
CA VAL A 381 14.04 14.41 19.19
C VAL A 381 14.57 13.57 20.35
N ALA A 382 15.54 14.10 21.11
CA ALA A 382 16.09 13.40 22.27
C ALA A 382 15.02 13.13 23.35
N ASP A 383 14.05 14.05 23.48
CA ASP A 383 12.96 13.99 24.46
C ASP A 383 11.59 13.75 23.81
N ILE A 384 11.58 13.26 22.56
CA ILE A 384 10.33 13.07 21.80
C ILE A 384 9.42 12.06 22.49
N GLU A 385 10.03 11.04 23.11
CA GLU A 385 9.35 9.95 23.76
C GLU A 385 9.06 10.23 25.24
N LYS A 386 7.78 10.20 25.60
CA LYS A 386 7.31 10.31 26.97
C LYS A 386 6.56 9.05 27.36
N TRP A 387 6.86 8.57 28.57
CA TRP A 387 6.24 7.40 29.16
C TRP A 387 5.31 7.80 30.28
N GLU A 388 4.05 7.38 30.18
CA GLU A 388 3.09 7.53 31.25
C GLU A 388 2.50 6.15 31.58
N GLN A 389 2.70 5.69 32.80
CA GLN A 389 1.93 4.57 33.32
C GLN A 389 0.54 5.07 33.66
N ARG A 390 -0.46 4.72 32.85
CA ARG A 390 -1.85 4.93 33.25
C ARG A 390 -2.20 3.86 34.29
N GLY A 391 -2.22 4.25 35.56
CA GLY A 391 -2.74 3.44 36.69
C GLY A 391 -4.24 3.18 36.63
N GLY A 392 -4.83 3.10 35.43
CA GLY A 392 -6.25 2.96 35.20
C GLY A 392 -6.60 1.53 34.82
N TYR A 393 -7.01 0.74 35.81
CA TYR A 393 -7.66 -0.55 35.62
C TYR A 393 -8.91 -0.38 34.75
N ARG A 394 -8.84 -0.75 33.45
CA ARG A 394 -10.07 -0.89 32.67
C ARG A 394 -10.72 -2.20 33.13
N LYS A 395 -11.85 -2.11 33.86
CA LYS A 395 -12.65 -3.27 34.30
C LYS A 395 -13.16 -4.05 33.08
N SER A 396 -12.33 -4.91 32.52
CA SER A 396 -12.79 -6.05 31.74
C SER A 396 -13.06 -7.17 32.75
N LYS A 397 -14.21 -7.87 32.63
CA LYS A 397 -14.64 -8.91 33.59
C LYS A 397 -13.67 -10.11 33.72
N PHE A 398 -12.54 -10.16 33.01
CA PHE A 398 -11.72 -11.38 32.92
C PHE A 398 -10.18 -11.22 32.94
N ALA A 399 -9.60 -10.01 32.98
CA ALA A 399 -8.19 -9.81 33.38
C ALA A 399 -7.87 -8.33 33.55
N GLU A 400 -7.19 -7.99 34.65
CA GLU A 400 -6.53 -6.70 34.87
C GLU A 400 -5.13 -6.80 34.27
N SER A 401 -4.87 -6.13 33.14
CA SER A 401 -3.51 -5.96 32.63
C SER A 401 -3.14 -4.47 32.71
N PRO A 402 -1.99 -4.11 33.32
CA PRO A 402 -1.52 -2.74 33.30
C PRO A 402 -1.34 -2.28 31.84
N ARG A 403 -1.67 -1.01 31.56
CA ARG A 403 -1.49 -0.41 30.23
C ARG A 403 -0.40 0.63 30.27
N TRP A 404 0.37 0.71 29.19
CA TRP A 404 1.43 1.68 29.00
C TRP A 404 1.05 2.62 27.88
N THR A 405 1.13 3.92 28.15
CA THR A 405 0.98 4.94 27.11
C THR A 405 2.34 5.52 26.79
N THR A 406 2.79 5.32 25.55
CA THR A 406 3.97 6.00 25.01
C THR A 406 3.49 7.12 24.11
N LYS A 407 4.03 8.34 24.28
CA LYS A 407 3.72 9.49 23.44
C LYS A 407 4.99 9.98 22.74
N TYR A 408 4.86 10.32 21.47
CA TYR A 408 5.88 10.96 20.65
C TYR A 408 5.38 12.35 20.29
N ILE A 409 6.06 13.41 20.76
CA ILE A 409 5.57 14.78 20.65
C ILE A 409 6.64 15.68 20.03
N LEU A 410 6.27 16.38 18.96
CA LEU A 410 7.04 17.50 18.41
C LEU A 410 6.20 18.77 18.37
N ARG A 411 6.87 19.91 18.55
CA ARG A 411 6.22 21.21 18.62
C ARG A 411 6.87 22.22 17.69
N ASN A 412 6.04 23.13 17.18
CA ASN A 412 6.44 24.28 16.37
C ASN A 412 7.25 23.92 15.12
N LEU A 413 6.96 22.77 14.52
CA LEU A 413 7.65 22.31 13.32
C LEU A 413 7.42 23.28 12.16
N PRO A 414 8.49 23.63 11.41
CA PRO A 414 8.34 24.46 10.23
C PRO A 414 7.63 23.69 9.12
N ALA A 415 7.12 24.42 8.12
CA ALA A 415 6.65 23.79 6.90
C ALA A 415 7.77 23.00 6.21
N LEU A 416 7.43 21.85 5.62
CA LEU A 416 8.33 21.11 4.74
C LEU A 416 8.71 21.99 3.55
N THR A 417 10.01 22.17 3.33
CA THR A 417 10.51 22.99 2.23
C THR A 417 10.60 22.15 0.97
N TRP A 418 9.83 22.51 -0.06
CA TRP A 418 9.99 21.89 -1.37
C TRP A 418 11.22 22.45 -2.09
N GLU A 419 12.04 21.57 -2.64
CA GLU A 419 13.18 21.91 -3.47
C GLU A 419 13.19 21.06 -4.74
N GLU A 420 13.56 21.68 -5.87
CA GLU A 420 13.59 21.02 -7.18
C GLU A 420 14.52 19.80 -7.18
N GLN A 421 14.05 18.62 -7.62
CA GLN A 421 14.83 17.37 -7.55
C GLN A 421 15.30 16.99 -6.12
N MET A 422 14.53 17.30 -5.07
CA MET A 422 14.79 16.75 -3.73
C MET A 422 14.51 15.23 -3.69
N PRO A 423 15.04 14.50 -2.69
CA PRO A 423 14.68 13.09 -2.48
C PRO A 423 13.18 12.91 -2.23
N PRO A 424 12.65 11.68 -2.36
CA PRO A 424 11.28 11.37 -1.99
C PRO A 424 10.95 11.85 -0.57
N ILE A 425 9.74 12.36 -0.36
CA ILE A 425 9.30 12.91 0.94
C ILE A 425 9.56 11.91 2.07
N SER A 426 9.32 10.62 1.81
CA SER A 426 9.51 9.52 2.77
C SER A 426 10.95 9.35 3.27
N ASP A 427 11.93 10.00 2.65
CA ASP A 427 13.34 9.94 3.05
C ASP A 427 13.77 11.17 3.84
N VAL A 428 13.05 12.29 3.67
CA VAL A 428 13.44 13.58 4.26
C VAL A 428 12.50 14.08 5.35
N VAL A 429 11.27 13.58 5.38
CA VAL A 429 10.27 13.98 6.36
C VAL A 429 10.56 13.32 7.72
N PRO A 430 10.57 14.09 8.81
CA PRO A 430 10.66 13.55 10.16
C PRO A 430 9.49 12.59 10.39
N GLN A 431 9.81 11.33 10.62
CA GLN A 431 8.80 10.28 10.74
C GLN A 431 9.21 9.20 11.73
N LEU A 432 8.20 8.51 12.23
CA LEU A 432 8.36 7.31 13.02
C LEU A 432 7.70 6.14 12.30
N ARG A 433 8.51 5.13 12.00
CA ARG A 433 8.07 3.86 11.40
C ARG A 433 7.96 2.80 12.47
N PHE A 434 6.98 1.92 12.33
CA PHE A 434 6.70 0.86 13.29
C PHE A 434 6.52 -0.48 12.60
N PHE A 435 6.88 -1.53 13.31
CA PHE A 435 6.40 -2.87 12.99
C PHE A 435 6.16 -3.65 14.27
N SER A 436 5.14 -4.51 14.24
CA SER A 436 4.75 -5.33 15.38
C SER A 436 5.93 -6.06 15.99
N ALA A 437 5.96 -6.07 17.32
CA ALA A 437 6.70 -7.10 18.03
C ALA A 437 5.77 -8.21 18.54
N THR A 438 6.47 -9.19 19.09
CA THR A 438 6.05 -10.40 19.78
C THR A 438 4.99 -10.13 20.83
N PHE A 439 3.95 -10.97 20.84
CA PHE A 439 3.13 -11.21 22.02
C PHE A 439 3.65 -12.48 22.70
N GLY A 440 4.21 -12.37 23.91
CA GLY A 440 4.72 -13.53 24.65
C GLY A 440 5.83 -14.33 23.94
N GLY A 441 6.66 -13.66 23.12
CA GLY A 441 7.74 -14.30 22.36
C GLY A 441 7.33 -14.87 20.98
N ALA A 442 6.05 -14.84 20.62
CA ALA A 442 5.55 -15.31 19.33
C ALA A 442 5.01 -14.17 18.47
N PHE A 443 5.84 -13.65 17.56
CA PHE A 443 5.44 -13.09 16.26
C PHE A 443 6.52 -13.44 15.23
N PHE A 444 6.10 -13.81 14.02
CA PHE A 444 6.80 -14.78 13.17
C PHE A 444 7.75 -14.23 12.10
N LEU A 445 8.13 -12.94 12.12
CA LEU A 445 9.00 -12.35 11.07
C LEU A 445 10.07 -11.43 11.68
N ILE A 446 10.95 -11.99 12.50
CA ILE A 446 12.00 -11.22 13.20
C ILE A 446 13.22 -10.90 12.31
N ASN A 447 13.36 -11.58 11.17
CA ASN A 447 14.45 -11.39 10.23
C ASN A 447 14.02 -11.63 8.77
N TRP A 448 14.85 -11.17 7.83
CA TRP A 448 14.55 -11.29 6.41
C TRP A 448 14.48 -12.73 5.91
N TYR A 449 15.22 -13.68 6.49
CA TYR A 449 15.12 -15.09 6.11
C TYR A 449 13.69 -15.62 6.32
N GLN A 450 13.09 -15.32 7.47
CA GLN A 450 11.70 -15.70 7.75
C GLN A 450 10.70 -15.01 6.82
N VAL A 451 10.92 -13.73 6.48
CA VAL A 451 10.09 -12.99 5.51
C VAL A 451 10.16 -13.66 4.14
N GLY A 452 11.36 -13.98 3.66
CA GLY A 452 11.55 -14.63 2.37
C GLY A 452 10.92 -16.03 2.33
N LYS A 453 11.10 -16.83 3.39
CA LYS A 453 10.49 -18.16 3.49
C LYS A 453 8.97 -18.11 3.53
N TRP A 454 8.40 -17.22 4.35
CA TRP A 454 6.95 -17.02 4.42
C TRP A 454 6.38 -16.63 3.05
N TYR A 455 7.00 -15.66 2.38
CA TYR A 455 6.52 -15.19 1.09
C TYR A 455 6.70 -16.25 0.00
N HIS A 456 7.82 -16.98 0.00
CA HIS A 456 8.02 -18.14 -0.87
C HIS A 456 6.89 -19.17 -0.70
N ASP A 457 6.58 -19.56 0.54
CA ASP A 457 5.50 -20.50 0.83
C ASP A 457 4.11 -19.98 0.44
N LEU A 458 3.89 -18.66 0.52
CA LEU A 458 2.65 -18.00 0.12
C LEU A 458 2.41 -18.08 -1.40
N ILE A 459 3.46 -17.98 -2.22
CA ILE A 459 3.37 -17.86 -3.69
C ILE A 459 3.77 -19.13 -4.46
N LYS A 460 4.38 -20.14 -3.81
CA LYS A 460 4.90 -21.32 -4.54
C LYS A 460 3.87 -22.04 -5.42
N GLU A 461 2.61 -22.10 -4.97
CA GLU A 461 1.52 -22.74 -5.72
C GLU A 461 1.00 -21.84 -6.85
N THR A 462 1.10 -20.51 -6.71
CA THR A 462 0.66 -19.58 -7.75
C THR A 462 1.63 -19.55 -8.93
N CYS A 463 2.92 -19.85 -8.68
CA CYS A 463 3.98 -19.97 -9.70
C CYS A 463 4.03 -21.34 -10.42
N ARG A 464 3.06 -22.23 -10.18
CA ARG A 464 3.06 -23.55 -10.80
C ARG A 464 2.53 -23.47 -12.25
N PRO A 465 3.25 -24.01 -13.25
CA PRO A 465 2.72 -24.13 -14.60
C PRO A 465 1.54 -25.11 -14.64
N ASP A 466 0.59 -24.85 -15.52
CA ASP A 466 -0.51 -25.75 -15.86
C ASP A 466 -0.57 -25.97 -17.38
N ALA A 467 -1.47 -26.83 -17.83
CA ALA A 467 -1.60 -27.20 -19.24
C ALA A 467 -1.71 -26.00 -20.21
N ARG A 468 -2.31 -24.88 -19.77
CA ARG A 468 -2.45 -23.67 -20.62
C ARG A 468 -1.08 -23.01 -20.85
N ILE A 469 -0.23 -23.03 -19.82
CA ILE A 469 1.14 -22.52 -19.90
C ILE A 469 2.01 -23.47 -20.72
N GLU A 470 1.87 -24.78 -20.50
CA GLU A 470 2.58 -25.83 -21.27
C GLU A 470 2.35 -25.67 -22.78
N ASP A 471 1.09 -25.54 -23.20
CA ASP A 471 0.73 -25.36 -24.62
C ASP A 471 1.34 -24.09 -25.22
N ILE A 472 1.22 -22.95 -24.52
CA ILE A 472 1.78 -21.68 -24.98
C ILE A 472 3.31 -21.76 -25.09
N ILE A 473 3.99 -22.35 -24.11
CA ILE A 473 5.45 -22.44 -24.13
C ILE A 473 5.95 -23.37 -25.21
N LYS A 474 5.28 -24.51 -25.42
CA LYS A 474 5.59 -25.43 -26.51
C LYS A 474 5.54 -24.71 -27.86
N ASP A 475 4.49 -23.94 -28.11
CA ASP A 475 4.34 -23.20 -29.37
C ASP A 475 5.31 -22.01 -29.49
N LEU A 476 5.46 -21.23 -28.41
CA LEU A 476 6.30 -20.02 -28.37
C LEU A 476 7.79 -20.35 -28.55
N THR A 477 8.24 -21.51 -28.08
CA THR A 477 9.66 -21.89 -28.06
C THR A 477 10.05 -22.94 -29.10
N LYS A 478 9.12 -23.43 -29.93
CA LYS A 478 9.32 -24.56 -30.86
C LYS A 478 10.53 -24.40 -31.80
N ASP A 479 10.76 -23.19 -32.31
CA ASP A 479 11.81 -22.87 -33.28
C ASP A 479 13.02 -22.16 -32.63
N ILE A 480 12.95 -21.91 -31.32
CA ILE A 480 13.95 -21.13 -30.58
C ILE A 480 15.00 -22.06 -29.98
N GLN A 481 16.24 -21.88 -30.41
CA GLN A 481 17.34 -22.76 -30.00
C GLN A 481 18.04 -22.27 -28.72
N THR A 482 18.31 -20.98 -28.61
CA THR A 482 19.13 -20.46 -27.52
C THR A 482 18.29 -20.21 -26.26
N ARG A 483 18.93 -20.38 -25.10
CA ARG A 483 18.30 -20.06 -23.81
C ARG A 483 17.89 -18.59 -23.74
N GLU A 484 18.76 -17.69 -24.21
CA GLU A 484 18.52 -16.25 -24.19
C GLU A 484 17.31 -15.85 -25.03
N ASP A 485 17.22 -16.36 -26.26
CA ASP A 485 16.09 -16.07 -27.15
C ASP A 485 14.76 -16.58 -26.57
N LYS A 486 14.77 -17.71 -25.83
CA LYS A 486 13.58 -18.20 -25.13
C LYS A 486 13.14 -17.25 -24.02
N ILE A 487 14.09 -16.76 -23.20
CA ILE A 487 13.78 -15.80 -22.13
C ILE A 487 13.20 -14.52 -22.75
N LYS A 488 13.83 -14.02 -23.82
CA LYS A 488 13.39 -12.82 -24.52
C LYS A 488 11.98 -12.98 -25.12
N ALA A 489 11.70 -14.10 -25.77
CA ALA A 489 10.37 -14.39 -26.31
C ALA A 489 9.30 -14.46 -25.21
N ILE A 490 9.61 -15.10 -24.08
CA ILE A 490 8.70 -15.18 -22.92
C ILE A 490 8.47 -13.81 -22.30
N TYR A 491 9.52 -12.99 -22.14
CA TYR A 491 9.43 -11.64 -21.62
C TYR A 491 8.47 -10.78 -22.47
N HIS A 492 8.68 -10.74 -23.79
CA HIS A 492 7.81 -10.01 -24.70
C HIS A 492 6.39 -10.56 -24.74
N TYR A 493 6.22 -11.89 -24.68
CA TYR A 493 4.89 -12.48 -24.60
C TYR A 493 4.10 -11.91 -23.41
N VAL A 494 4.70 -11.84 -22.23
CA VAL A 494 4.03 -11.31 -21.04
C VAL A 494 3.74 -9.81 -21.21
N GLN A 495 4.72 -9.01 -21.65
CA GLN A 495 4.52 -7.57 -21.89
C GLN A 495 3.40 -7.27 -22.88
N GLU A 496 3.31 -8.03 -23.97
CA GLU A 496 2.38 -7.77 -25.07
C GLU A 496 0.98 -8.34 -24.84
N ASN A 497 0.86 -9.43 -24.08
CA ASN A 497 -0.39 -10.17 -23.95
C ASN A 497 -1.08 -10.01 -22.59
N ILE A 498 -0.46 -9.34 -21.62
CA ILE A 498 -1.02 -9.15 -20.28
C ILE A 498 -1.14 -7.65 -19.99
N ARG A 499 -2.37 -7.18 -19.84
CA ARG A 499 -2.64 -5.78 -19.48
C ARG A 499 -2.37 -5.56 -18.00
N TYR A 500 -1.55 -4.55 -17.67
CA TYR A 500 -1.35 -4.18 -16.27
C TYR A 500 -2.64 -3.67 -15.63
N VAL A 501 -3.09 -4.33 -14.56
CA VAL A 501 -4.25 -3.97 -13.76
C VAL A 501 -3.95 -4.33 -12.30
N ALA A 502 -3.75 -3.32 -11.46
CA ALA A 502 -3.53 -3.44 -10.03
C ALA A 502 -4.81 -3.89 -9.31
N LYS A 503 -4.87 -5.14 -8.85
CA LYS A 503 -6.01 -5.68 -8.10
C LYS A 503 -5.63 -5.93 -6.64
N GLU A 504 -5.80 -4.90 -5.84
CA GLU A 504 -5.32 -4.81 -4.46
C GLU A 504 -6.47 -5.02 -3.45
N ILE A 505 -7.11 -6.20 -3.48
CA ILE A 505 -8.29 -6.53 -2.65
C ILE A 505 -7.93 -7.63 -1.65
N GLY A 506 -8.12 -7.38 -0.35
CA GLY A 506 -7.86 -8.35 0.72
C GLY A 506 -6.44 -8.92 0.68
N ILE A 507 -6.29 -10.25 0.74
CA ILE A 507 -4.99 -10.93 0.62
C ILE A 507 -4.36 -10.76 -0.77
N GLY A 508 -5.17 -10.42 -1.78
CA GLY A 508 -4.73 -10.17 -3.15
C GLY A 508 -3.83 -8.94 -3.28
N SER A 509 -3.65 -8.14 -2.23
CA SER A 509 -2.61 -7.11 -2.22
C SER A 509 -1.19 -7.66 -2.05
N ILE A 510 -1.08 -8.83 -1.41
CA ILE A 510 0.20 -9.49 -1.10
C ILE A 510 0.38 -10.74 -1.95
N LYS A 511 -0.66 -11.57 -2.06
CA LYS A 511 -0.61 -12.85 -2.77
C LYS A 511 -1.07 -12.67 -4.23
N PRO A 512 -0.26 -13.06 -5.22
CA PRO A 512 -0.66 -13.04 -6.62
C PRO A 512 -1.73 -14.09 -6.93
N GLN A 513 -2.40 -13.91 -8.07
CA GLN A 513 -3.27 -14.91 -8.69
C GLN A 513 -2.45 -16.10 -9.21
N TYR A 514 -3.11 -17.22 -9.50
CA TYR A 514 -2.44 -18.36 -10.13
C TYR A 514 -1.98 -17.99 -11.55
N ALA A 515 -0.77 -18.36 -11.94
CA ALA A 515 -0.20 -18.03 -13.24
C ALA A 515 -1.13 -18.35 -14.43
N GLY A 516 -1.77 -19.52 -14.41
CA GLY A 516 -2.73 -19.91 -15.44
C GLY A 516 -4.01 -19.06 -15.46
N GLU A 517 -4.44 -18.52 -14.31
CA GLU A 517 -5.55 -17.56 -14.25
C GLU A 517 -5.14 -16.21 -14.84
N VAL A 518 -3.94 -15.72 -14.54
CA VAL A 518 -3.40 -14.49 -15.16
C VAL A 518 -3.34 -14.64 -16.68
N LEU A 519 -2.82 -15.77 -17.16
CA LEU A 519 -2.75 -16.09 -18.60
C LEU A 519 -4.14 -16.12 -19.25
N MET A 520 -5.11 -16.74 -18.59
CA MET A 520 -6.50 -16.83 -19.08
C MET A 520 -7.19 -15.47 -19.09
N ASN A 521 -7.02 -14.69 -18.03
CA ASN A 521 -7.67 -13.40 -17.82
C ASN A 521 -7.05 -12.28 -18.65
N ARG A 522 -5.78 -12.42 -19.06
CA ARG A 522 -5.01 -11.43 -19.83
C ARG A 522 -4.83 -10.08 -19.12
N TYR A 523 -4.88 -10.09 -17.79
CA TYR A 523 -4.53 -8.94 -16.96
C TYR A 523 -3.96 -9.38 -15.62
N GLY A 524 -3.15 -8.50 -15.02
CA GLY A 524 -2.54 -8.70 -13.71
C GLY A 524 -1.70 -7.50 -13.31
N ASP A 525 -1.30 -7.45 -12.05
CA ASP A 525 -0.39 -6.44 -11.53
C ASP A 525 1.07 -6.91 -11.52
N CYS A 526 1.94 -6.25 -10.76
CA CYS A 526 3.37 -6.61 -10.73
C CYS A 526 3.65 -8.01 -10.23
N LYS A 527 2.89 -8.48 -9.23
CA LYS A 527 3.08 -9.80 -8.67
C LYS A 527 2.49 -10.87 -9.60
N ASP A 528 1.34 -10.59 -10.21
CA ASP A 528 0.70 -11.47 -11.18
C ASP A 528 1.56 -11.68 -12.45
N CYS A 529 2.02 -10.59 -13.07
CA CYS A 529 2.86 -10.65 -14.27
C CYS A 529 4.18 -11.39 -14.01
N SER A 530 4.82 -11.13 -12.86
CA SER A 530 6.05 -11.80 -12.46
C SER A 530 5.84 -13.29 -12.20
N VAL A 531 4.76 -13.68 -11.52
CA VAL A 531 4.43 -15.09 -11.27
C VAL A 531 4.12 -15.85 -12.56
N LEU A 532 3.38 -15.23 -13.49
CA LEU A 532 3.15 -15.80 -14.82
C LEU A 532 4.46 -16.02 -15.57
N MET A 533 5.32 -15.00 -15.62
CA MET A 533 6.62 -15.10 -16.29
C MET A 533 7.50 -16.19 -15.67
N ILE A 534 7.52 -16.31 -14.34
CA ILE A 534 8.28 -17.37 -13.64
C ILE A 534 7.73 -18.76 -14.00
N ALA A 535 6.41 -18.94 -14.03
CA ALA A 535 5.80 -20.22 -14.42
C ALA A 535 6.13 -20.58 -15.88
N MET A 536 6.06 -19.62 -16.79
CA MET A 536 6.44 -19.74 -18.20
C MET A 536 7.92 -20.10 -18.39
N LEU A 537 8.82 -19.41 -17.68
CA LEU A 537 10.26 -19.72 -17.70
C LEU A 537 10.55 -21.10 -17.13
N LYS A 538 9.89 -21.47 -16.02
CA LYS A 538 10.03 -22.79 -15.41
C LYS A 538 9.63 -23.91 -16.38
N GLU A 539 8.53 -23.72 -17.11
CA GLU A 539 8.07 -24.66 -18.14
C GLU A 539 9.07 -24.76 -19.31
N ALA A 540 9.71 -23.66 -19.68
CA ALA A 540 10.80 -23.67 -20.66
C ALA A 540 12.13 -24.27 -20.14
N GLY A 541 12.16 -24.81 -18.92
CA GLY A 541 13.35 -25.37 -18.29
C GLY A 541 14.33 -24.33 -17.73
N ILE A 542 13.86 -23.09 -17.52
CA ILE A 542 14.68 -21.95 -17.11
C ILE A 542 14.36 -21.56 -15.67
N LYS A 543 15.36 -21.63 -14.79
CA LYS A 543 15.20 -21.20 -13.40
C LYS A 543 15.05 -19.67 -13.33
N ALA A 544 14.05 -19.20 -12.61
CA ALA A 544 13.78 -17.78 -12.37
C ALA A 544 13.23 -17.59 -10.95
N TYR A 545 13.40 -16.39 -10.39
CA TYR A 545 12.95 -16.07 -9.04
C TYR A 545 12.20 -14.74 -9.00
N PRO A 546 11.20 -14.60 -8.12
CA PRO A 546 10.61 -13.31 -7.80
C PRO A 546 11.62 -12.47 -7.01
N ALA A 547 11.63 -11.18 -7.30
CA ALA A 547 12.42 -10.19 -6.59
C ALA A 547 11.53 -9.04 -6.15
N LEU A 548 11.41 -8.86 -4.83
CA LEU A 548 10.65 -7.75 -4.24
C LEU A 548 11.54 -6.53 -4.11
N LEU A 549 11.03 -5.36 -4.48
CA LEU A 549 11.80 -4.12 -4.41
C LEU A 549 10.98 -2.96 -3.87
N ARG A 550 11.70 -1.97 -3.34
CA ARG A 550 11.20 -0.62 -3.13
C ARG A 550 11.71 0.24 -4.26
N THR A 551 10.79 0.76 -5.06
CA THR A 551 11.08 1.67 -6.18
C THR A 551 11.70 2.97 -5.67
N ARG A 552 12.66 3.54 -6.42
CA ARG A 552 13.40 4.74 -6.00
C ARG A 552 12.51 5.95 -5.68
N ASN A 553 11.43 6.15 -6.42
CA ASN A 553 10.48 7.23 -6.19
C ASN A 553 9.60 7.04 -4.94
N ASN A 554 9.62 5.85 -4.32
CA ASN A 554 8.99 5.59 -3.04
C ASN A 554 9.99 5.68 -1.87
N GLY A 555 11.23 6.10 -2.10
CA GLY A 555 12.22 6.30 -1.04
C GLY A 555 13.08 5.08 -0.75
N THR A 556 13.99 5.25 0.19
CA THR A 556 15.11 4.35 0.44
C THR A 556 14.67 3.12 1.23
N PHE A 557 15.13 1.95 0.78
CA PHE A 557 14.91 0.68 1.47
C PHE A 557 15.82 0.53 2.68
N ASP A 558 15.26 0.18 3.83
CA ASP A 558 15.99 0.00 5.07
C ASP A 558 16.08 -1.48 5.46
N LYS A 559 17.27 -2.07 5.29
CA LYS A 559 17.54 -3.48 5.63
C LYS A 559 17.46 -3.77 7.13
N VAL A 560 17.58 -2.77 8.00
CA VAL A 560 17.48 -2.97 9.46
C VAL A 560 16.02 -3.06 9.89
N PHE A 561 15.14 -2.38 9.16
CA PHE A 561 13.70 -2.38 9.41
C PHE A 561 13.05 -3.60 8.74
N VAL A 562 12.87 -4.70 9.46
CA VAL A 562 12.31 -5.95 8.90
C VAL A 562 10.79 -5.84 8.76
N SER A 563 10.34 -5.15 7.71
CA SER A 563 8.92 -5.03 7.36
C SER A 563 8.70 -5.30 5.88
N PHE A 564 7.74 -6.17 5.58
CA PHE A 564 7.31 -6.47 4.21
C PHE A 564 6.69 -5.26 3.51
N GLU A 565 6.08 -4.34 4.26
CA GLU A 565 5.45 -3.11 3.73
C GLU A 565 6.43 -2.14 3.07
N GLN A 566 7.73 -2.36 3.23
CA GLN A 566 8.73 -1.57 2.51
C GLN A 566 8.71 -1.85 1.00
N PHE A 567 8.31 -3.04 0.58
CA PHE A 567 8.24 -3.41 -0.83
C PHE A 567 6.96 -2.86 -1.46
N ASN A 568 7.09 -2.31 -2.66
CA ASN A 568 5.97 -1.77 -3.42
C ASN A 568 5.91 -2.29 -4.86
N HIS A 569 6.83 -3.18 -5.25
CA HIS A 569 6.91 -3.75 -6.59
C HIS A 569 7.55 -5.14 -6.56
N MET A 570 7.23 -5.98 -7.54
CA MET A 570 7.81 -7.30 -7.74
C MET A 570 8.19 -7.50 -9.21
N ILE A 571 9.44 -7.92 -9.44
CA ILE A 571 10.00 -8.23 -10.76
C ILE A 571 10.58 -9.63 -10.80
N VAL A 572 11.17 -10.03 -11.92
CA VAL A 572 11.79 -11.35 -12.13
C VAL A 572 13.30 -11.22 -12.27
N CYS A 573 14.04 -12.15 -11.65
CA CYS A 573 15.47 -12.32 -11.93
C CYS A 573 15.77 -13.75 -12.40
N VAL A 574 16.66 -13.87 -13.38
CA VAL A 574 17.07 -15.14 -14.00
C VAL A 574 18.58 -15.30 -13.83
N PRO A 575 19.07 -16.36 -13.18
CA PRO A 575 20.50 -16.65 -13.14
C PRO A 575 21.04 -16.94 -14.54
N LEU A 576 21.96 -16.13 -15.04
CA LEU A 576 22.56 -16.22 -16.37
C LEU A 576 24.06 -15.92 -16.28
N ASP A 577 24.90 -16.87 -16.68
CA ASP A 577 26.36 -16.75 -16.77
C ASP A 577 27.05 -16.21 -15.50
N GLY A 578 26.66 -16.72 -14.33
CA GLY A 578 27.22 -16.30 -13.04
C GLY A 578 26.74 -14.92 -12.55
N LYS A 579 25.84 -14.27 -13.30
CA LYS A 579 25.15 -13.04 -12.94
C LYS A 579 23.64 -13.26 -12.89
N TYR A 580 22.91 -12.20 -12.59
CA TYR A 580 21.46 -12.18 -12.69
C TYR A 580 21.05 -11.23 -13.81
N LEU A 581 20.23 -11.74 -14.71
CA LEU A 581 19.42 -10.94 -15.64
C LEU A 581 18.17 -10.48 -14.89
N TRP A 582 17.85 -9.20 -14.98
CA TRP A 582 16.69 -8.60 -14.32
C TRP A 582 15.66 -8.20 -15.36
N LEU A 583 14.41 -8.57 -15.13
CA LEU A 583 13.31 -8.40 -16.08
C LEU A 583 12.09 -7.88 -15.32
N ASP A 584 11.56 -6.74 -15.73
CA ASP A 584 10.29 -6.21 -15.24
C ASP A 584 9.18 -6.45 -16.28
N PRO A 585 8.37 -7.52 -16.14
CA PRO A 585 7.31 -7.83 -17.09
C PRO A 585 6.14 -6.84 -17.05
N THR A 586 6.16 -5.85 -16.16
CA THR A 586 5.12 -4.83 -16.03
C THR A 586 5.38 -3.58 -16.87
N SER A 587 6.62 -3.38 -17.29
CA SER A 587 7.00 -2.30 -18.16
C SER A 587 6.61 -2.63 -19.60
N ASP A 588 5.81 -1.79 -20.25
CA ASP A 588 5.44 -1.94 -21.67
C ASP A 588 6.38 -1.15 -22.62
N ILE A 589 7.48 -0.62 -22.07
CA ILE A 589 8.43 0.27 -22.75
C ILE A 589 9.88 -0.17 -22.66
N CYS A 590 10.25 -0.99 -21.66
CA CYS A 590 11.64 -1.36 -21.43
C CYS A 590 12.04 -2.58 -22.29
N PRO A 591 13.14 -2.46 -23.07
CA PRO A 591 13.76 -3.59 -23.75
C PRO A 591 14.14 -4.74 -22.82
N TYR A 592 14.34 -5.91 -23.41
CA TYR A 592 14.91 -7.07 -22.73
C TYR A 592 16.26 -6.72 -22.07
N GLY A 593 16.37 -6.99 -20.77
CA GLY A 593 17.58 -6.70 -19.98
C GLY A 593 17.69 -5.27 -19.46
N GLU A 594 16.75 -4.38 -19.80
CA GLU A 594 16.63 -3.05 -19.23
C GLU A 594 15.53 -2.97 -18.18
N LEU A 595 15.75 -2.17 -17.14
CA LEU A 595 14.75 -1.88 -16.10
C LEU A 595 14.26 -0.44 -16.21
N PRO A 596 13.00 -0.12 -15.82
CA PRO A 596 12.59 1.25 -15.58
C PRO A 596 13.51 1.93 -14.56
N TRP A 597 13.77 3.24 -14.70
CA TRP A 597 14.69 3.95 -13.80
C TRP A 597 14.32 3.83 -12.30
N GLN A 598 13.04 3.64 -11.99
CA GLN A 598 12.53 3.44 -10.64
C GLN A 598 13.07 2.15 -10.00
N ASP A 599 13.40 1.14 -10.81
CA ASP A 599 13.84 -0.18 -10.38
C ASP A 599 15.36 -0.33 -10.45
N GLN A 600 16.07 0.68 -10.95
CA GLN A 600 17.51 0.63 -11.15
C GLN A 600 18.27 1.03 -9.88
N GLY A 601 19.37 0.33 -9.61
CA GLY A 601 20.27 0.63 -8.49
C GLY A 601 19.68 0.41 -7.08
N VAL A 602 18.52 -0.24 -6.97
CA VAL A 602 17.84 -0.50 -5.69
C VAL A 602 18.26 -1.84 -5.10
N SER A 603 18.01 -2.01 -3.79
CA SER A 603 18.13 -3.31 -3.15
C SER A 603 16.89 -4.15 -3.45
N ALA A 604 17.08 -5.27 -4.14
CA ALA A 604 16.04 -6.25 -4.43
C ALA A 604 16.17 -7.47 -3.52
N PHE A 605 15.06 -7.89 -2.92
CA PHE A 605 14.97 -9.07 -2.08
C PHE A 605 14.53 -10.27 -2.93
N VAL A 606 15.48 -11.13 -3.26
CA VAL A 606 15.28 -12.29 -4.14
C VAL A 606 14.75 -13.46 -3.33
N ILE A 607 13.60 -13.98 -3.74
CA ILE A 607 12.87 -15.04 -3.04
C ILE A 607 13.24 -16.38 -3.66
N LYS A 608 14.20 -17.06 -3.04
CA LYS A 608 14.65 -18.42 -3.39
C LYS A 608 14.74 -19.29 -2.14
N GLU A 609 15.21 -20.53 -2.24
CA GLU A 609 15.31 -21.43 -1.07
C GLU A 609 16.07 -20.77 0.10
N GLU A 610 17.14 -20.05 -0.24
CA GLU A 610 17.90 -19.18 0.67
C GLU A 610 17.76 -17.72 0.22
N PRO A 611 16.77 -16.97 0.73
CA PRO A 611 16.48 -15.62 0.24
C PRO A 611 17.63 -14.65 0.52
N GLU A 612 17.91 -13.75 -0.42
CA GLU A 612 19.06 -12.84 -0.32
C GLU A 612 18.73 -11.44 -0.87
N PHE A 613 19.52 -10.45 -0.47
CA PHE A 613 19.46 -9.12 -1.08
C PHE A 613 20.52 -8.95 -2.14
N LEU A 614 20.10 -8.58 -3.34
CA LEU A 614 20.97 -8.19 -4.44
C LEU A 614 20.71 -6.73 -4.82
N LYS A 615 21.61 -6.14 -5.61
CA LYS A 615 21.42 -4.80 -6.18
C LYS A 615 21.04 -4.92 -7.65
N THR A 616 20.01 -4.22 -8.07
CA THR A 616 19.63 -4.15 -9.48
C THR A 616 20.63 -3.29 -10.27
N PRO A 617 20.83 -3.54 -11.57
CA PRO A 617 21.72 -2.75 -12.39
C PRO A 617 21.24 -1.30 -12.53
N SER A 618 22.16 -0.41 -12.89
CA SER A 618 21.86 0.97 -13.24
C SER A 618 22.45 1.27 -14.60
N SER A 619 21.69 2.00 -15.41
CA SER A 619 22.12 2.48 -16.72
C SER A 619 23.00 3.72 -16.60
N SER A 620 23.96 3.84 -17.50
CA SER A 620 24.90 4.95 -17.60
C SER A 620 24.36 6.10 -18.46
N ALA A 621 25.02 7.26 -18.39
CA ALA A 621 24.68 8.40 -19.22
C ALA A 621 24.83 8.14 -20.73
N ALA A 622 25.71 7.21 -21.12
CA ALA A 622 25.92 6.85 -22.53
C ALA A 622 24.80 5.94 -23.07
N GLU A 623 24.20 5.12 -22.20
CA GLU A 623 23.04 4.29 -22.51
C GLU A 623 21.76 5.15 -22.58
N ASN A 624 21.65 6.15 -21.70
CA ASN A 624 20.53 7.09 -21.64
C ASN A 624 20.86 8.40 -22.36
N ARG A 625 20.82 8.39 -23.70
CA ARG A 625 21.23 9.57 -24.48
C ARG A 625 20.23 10.02 -25.52
N ILE A 626 20.34 11.30 -25.89
CA ILE A 626 19.68 11.89 -27.05
C ILE A 626 20.75 12.35 -28.04
N ASP A 627 20.71 11.82 -29.26
CA ASP A 627 21.57 12.26 -30.37
C ASP A 627 20.71 13.04 -31.37
N SER A 628 21.02 14.32 -31.60
CA SER A 628 20.26 15.18 -32.51
C SER A 628 21.14 15.79 -33.61
N GLU A 629 20.70 15.65 -34.85
CA GLU A 629 21.23 16.36 -36.01
C GLU A 629 20.22 17.41 -36.47
N ILE A 630 20.65 18.67 -36.48
CA ILE A 630 19.77 19.80 -36.73
C ILE A 630 20.35 20.62 -37.86
N THR A 631 19.54 20.91 -38.88
CA THR A 631 19.89 21.85 -39.95
C THR A 631 18.96 23.05 -39.88
N ILE A 632 19.52 24.24 -39.70
CA ILE A 632 18.78 25.51 -39.75
C ILE A 632 19.20 26.25 -41.00
N THR A 633 18.22 26.66 -41.80
CA THR A 633 18.43 27.55 -42.94
C THR A 633 17.84 28.91 -42.62
N ILE A 634 18.69 29.94 -42.61
CA ILE A 634 18.25 31.32 -42.44
C ILE A 634 17.85 31.85 -43.82
N LEU A 635 16.62 32.37 -43.94
CA LEU A 635 16.12 32.96 -45.17
C LEU A 635 16.47 34.45 -45.24
N ASN A 636 16.40 35.03 -46.44
CA ASN A 636 16.76 36.44 -46.69
C ASN A 636 15.88 37.45 -45.91
N ASP A 637 14.67 37.06 -45.55
CA ASP A 637 13.74 37.86 -44.73
C ASP A 637 14.04 37.77 -43.23
N GLY A 638 14.95 36.88 -42.82
CA GLY A 638 15.30 36.60 -41.42
C GLY A 638 14.53 35.43 -40.82
N SER A 639 13.56 34.86 -41.52
CA SER A 639 12.85 33.67 -41.04
C SER A 639 13.72 32.41 -41.11
N LEU A 640 13.38 31.40 -40.31
CA LEU A 640 14.16 30.16 -40.19
C LEU A 640 13.36 28.96 -40.71
N GLN A 641 14.03 28.07 -41.43
CA GLN A 641 13.56 26.72 -41.70
C GLN A 641 14.46 25.72 -40.99
N GLY A 642 13.87 24.90 -40.11
CA GLY A 642 14.60 23.88 -39.36
C GLY A 642 14.22 22.47 -39.79
N LEU A 643 15.22 21.60 -39.92
CA LEU A 643 15.09 20.16 -40.07
C LEU A 643 15.79 19.50 -38.88
N VAL A 644 15.05 18.72 -38.11
CA VAL A 644 15.53 18.02 -36.92
C VAL A 644 15.42 16.52 -37.16
N LYS A 645 16.49 15.80 -36.83
CA LYS A 645 16.52 14.35 -36.69
C LYS A 645 17.07 14.01 -35.32
N SER A 646 16.28 13.36 -34.48
CA SER A 646 16.69 12.97 -33.12
C SER A 646 16.45 11.50 -32.88
N THR A 647 17.45 10.82 -32.30
CA THR A 647 17.34 9.44 -31.84
C THR A 647 17.56 9.40 -30.33
N LEU A 648 16.63 8.78 -29.62
CA LEU A 648 16.62 8.68 -28.16
C LEU A 648 16.90 7.23 -27.74
N TYR A 649 17.75 7.04 -26.74
CA TYR A 649 18.23 5.74 -26.26
C TYR A 649 17.92 5.53 -24.77
N GLY A 650 17.88 4.27 -24.33
CA GLY A 650 17.68 3.89 -22.94
C GLY A 650 16.48 4.58 -22.29
N GLN A 651 16.67 5.13 -21.09
CA GLN A 651 15.62 5.80 -20.35
C GLN A 651 15.06 7.06 -21.04
N GLU A 652 15.85 7.76 -21.87
CA GLU A 652 15.34 8.88 -22.68
C GLU A 652 14.32 8.38 -23.71
N SER A 653 14.60 7.28 -24.40
CA SER A 653 13.65 6.62 -25.30
C SER A 653 12.37 6.21 -24.54
N ASN A 654 12.53 5.54 -23.41
CA ASN A 654 11.44 4.95 -22.64
C ASN A 654 10.51 6.04 -22.07
N GLY A 655 11.08 7.14 -21.56
CA GLY A 655 10.32 8.29 -21.07
C GLY A 655 9.43 8.91 -22.15
N TYR A 656 9.97 9.19 -23.33
CA TYR A 656 9.19 9.75 -24.44
C TYR A 656 8.17 8.74 -25.00
N LYS A 657 8.51 7.45 -25.11
CA LYS A 657 7.53 6.41 -25.51
C LYS A 657 6.34 6.36 -24.54
N THR A 658 6.59 6.41 -23.23
CA THR A 658 5.55 6.40 -22.19
C THR A 658 4.57 7.56 -22.37
N LEU A 659 5.11 8.76 -22.62
CA LEU A 659 4.32 9.95 -22.85
C LEU A 659 3.51 9.84 -24.16
N LEU A 660 4.18 9.52 -25.27
CA LEU A 660 3.60 9.57 -26.60
C LEU A 660 2.60 8.43 -26.87
N LYS A 661 2.80 7.25 -26.29
CA LYS A 661 1.84 6.12 -26.40
C LYS A 661 0.47 6.49 -25.82
N LYS A 662 0.41 7.28 -24.75
CA LYS A 662 -0.83 7.75 -24.11
C LYS A 662 -1.61 8.76 -24.97
N LEU A 663 -0.94 9.41 -25.92
CA LEU A 663 -1.56 10.41 -26.80
C LEU A 663 -2.09 9.74 -28.07
N ARG A 664 -3.27 10.16 -28.53
CA ARG A 664 -3.77 9.80 -29.87
C ARG A 664 -2.95 10.49 -30.95
N PRO A 665 -2.96 10.02 -32.22
CA PRO A 665 -2.16 10.63 -33.29
C PRO A 665 -2.32 12.15 -33.44
N ARG A 666 -3.54 12.68 -33.28
CA ARG A 666 -3.81 14.12 -33.31
C ARG A 666 -3.17 14.85 -32.13
N GLU A 667 -3.28 14.29 -30.93
CA GLU A 667 -2.69 14.86 -29.70
C GLU A 667 -1.16 14.82 -29.74
N ARG A 668 -0.56 13.79 -30.35
CA ARG A 668 0.90 13.74 -30.61
C ARG A 668 1.36 14.90 -31.49
N LYS A 669 0.58 15.26 -32.51
CA LYS A 669 0.87 16.41 -33.38
C LYS A 669 0.80 17.72 -32.61
N GLU A 670 -0.25 17.92 -31.80
CA GLU A 670 -0.38 19.14 -30.98
C GLU A 670 0.73 19.23 -29.94
N TRP A 671 1.05 18.13 -29.25
CA TRP A 671 2.19 18.06 -28.34
C TRP A 671 3.50 18.43 -29.03
N LEU A 672 3.75 17.94 -30.25
CA LEU A 672 4.98 18.28 -30.98
C LEU A 672 5.00 19.76 -31.43
N LYS A 673 3.85 20.34 -31.78
CA LYS A 673 3.74 21.78 -32.04
C LYS A 673 4.10 22.59 -30.79
N GLU A 674 3.54 22.24 -29.64
CA GLU A 674 3.84 22.89 -28.35
C GLU A 674 5.32 22.73 -27.97
N PHE A 675 5.89 21.53 -28.18
CA PHE A 675 7.30 21.24 -27.95
C PHE A 675 8.23 22.13 -28.78
N ILE A 676 7.89 22.39 -30.05
CA ILE A 676 8.68 23.27 -30.91
C ILE A 676 8.42 24.74 -30.55
N ALA A 677 7.18 25.12 -30.31
CA ALA A 677 6.81 26.49 -29.94
C ALA A 677 7.45 26.94 -28.62
N SER A 678 7.68 26.01 -27.68
CA SER A 678 8.40 26.29 -26.43
C SER A 678 9.90 26.56 -26.62
N ARG A 679 10.47 26.23 -27.80
CA ARG A 679 11.88 26.46 -28.15
C ARG A 679 12.03 27.64 -29.11
N TYR A 680 11.13 27.72 -30.08
CA TYR A 680 11.00 28.81 -31.02
C TYR A 680 9.61 29.42 -30.90
N SER A 681 9.50 30.56 -30.21
CA SER A 681 8.23 31.28 -30.10
C SER A 681 7.65 31.56 -31.50
N GLY A 682 6.39 31.21 -31.72
CA GLY A 682 5.70 31.37 -33.01
C GLY A 682 6.08 30.35 -34.10
N ALA A 683 6.90 29.34 -33.79
CA ALA A 683 7.24 28.31 -34.77
C ALA A 683 6.04 27.45 -35.18
N ILE A 684 6.04 27.10 -36.46
CA ILE A 684 5.00 26.33 -37.13
C ILE A 684 5.59 24.99 -37.55
N LEU A 685 5.02 23.90 -37.02
CA LEU A 685 5.35 22.54 -37.46
C LEU A 685 4.84 22.32 -38.89
N GLN A 686 5.74 21.97 -39.81
CA GLN A 686 5.42 21.68 -41.21
C GLN A 686 5.22 20.18 -41.44
N GLU A 687 6.21 19.36 -41.06
CA GLU A 687 6.23 17.91 -41.28
C GLU A 687 6.78 17.22 -40.04
N TYR A 688 6.35 15.98 -39.77
CA TYR A 688 6.92 15.18 -38.69
C TYR A 688 6.78 13.68 -38.94
N SER A 689 7.69 12.90 -38.35
CA SER A 689 7.60 11.45 -38.20
C SER A 689 8.12 11.03 -36.82
N ILE A 690 7.42 10.08 -36.21
CA ILE A 690 7.81 9.42 -34.96
C ILE A 690 7.88 7.93 -35.27
N SER A 691 9.09 7.37 -35.31
CA SER A 691 9.32 5.96 -35.65
C SER A 691 9.63 5.13 -34.40
N ASN A 692 9.36 3.83 -34.46
CA ASN A 692 9.66 2.86 -33.39
C ASN A 692 8.90 3.08 -32.06
N LEU A 693 7.84 3.88 -32.04
CA LEU A 693 7.04 4.12 -30.83
C LEU A 693 6.50 2.82 -30.20
N ASP A 694 6.00 1.91 -31.05
CA ASP A 694 5.44 0.63 -30.61
C ASP A 694 6.47 -0.52 -30.62
N LYS A 695 7.74 -0.23 -30.94
CA LYS A 695 8.82 -1.23 -30.99
C LYS A 695 9.70 -1.07 -29.76
N VAL A 696 9.44 -1.87 -28.72
CA VAL A 696 10.13 -1.78 -27.42
C VAL A 696 11.65 -1.84 -27.57
N GLU A 697 12.15 -2.83 -28.32
CA GLU A 697 13.59 -3.09 -28.55
C GLU A 697 14.34 -2.04 -29.39
N LYS A 698 13.63 -1.12 -30.05
CA LYS A 698 14.26 -0.12 -30.93
C LYS A 698 14.22 1.27 -30.29
N SER A 699 15.31 2.01 -30.41
CA SER A 699 15.37 3.43 -30.04
C SER A 699 14.26 4.25 -30.72
N LEU A 700 13.69 5.20 -29.98
CA LEU A 700 12.71 6.14 -30.50
C LEU A 700 13.39 7.13 -31.45
N GLU A 701 12.79 7.35 -32.61
CA GLU A 701 13.26 8.37 -33.57
C GLU A 701 12.18 9.43 -33.74
N MET A 702 12.58 10.70 -33.62
CA MET A 702 11.72 11.87 -33.81
C MET A 702 12.33 12.78 -34.85
N ASN A 703 11.68 12.87 -36.02
CA ASN A 703 12.12 13.74 -37.10
C ASN A 703 11.04 14.77 -37.40
N PHE A 704 11.40 16.03 -37.60
CA PHE A 704 10.44 17.05 -37.95
C PHE A 704 11.05 18.24 -38.66
N LYS A 705 10.18 18.95 -39.38
CA LYS A 705 10.48 20.18 -40.09
C LYS A 705 9.61 21.30 -39.54
N PHE A 706 10.20 22.46 -39.30
CA PHE A 706 9.47 23.62 -38.81
C PHE A 706 9.90 24.91 -39.52
N TYR A 707 9.02 25.90 -39.46
CA TYR A 707 9.26 27.26 -39.92
C TYR A 707 9.08 28.22 -38.75
N ALA A 708 10.00 29.16 -38.55
CA ALA A 708 9.92 30.17 -37.50
C ALA A 708 10.07 31.58 -38.12
N PRO A 709 9.01 32.40 -38.16
CA PRO A 709 9.04 33.69 -38.84
C PRO A 709 9.88 34.74 -38.09
N ASP A 710 9.77 34.81 -36.76
CA ASP A 710 10.23 35.97 -35.98
C ASP A 710 11.37 35.67 -34.98
N HIS A 711 12.17 34.63 -35.22
CA HIS A 711 13.19 34.20 -34.24
C HIS A 711 14.57 34.82 -34.44
N VAL A 712 14.84 35.38 -35.61
CA VAL A 712 16.05 36.18 -35.81
C VAL A 712 15.71 37.62 -35.45
N VAL A 713 16.40 38.16 -34.45
CA VAL A 713 16.25 39.59 -34.13
C VAL A 713 16.92 40.39 -35.24
N LYS A 714 16.12 41.00 -36.10
CA LYS A 714 16.60 41.90 -37.16
C LYS A 714 16.81 43.30 -36.60
N THR A 715 18.05 43.77 -36.61
CA THR A 715 18.39 45.16 -36.27
C THR A 715 19.19 45.75 -37.43
N ALA A 716 18.56 46.62 -38.22
CA ALA A 716 19.09 47.09 -39.52
C ALA A 716 19.48 45.91 -40.45
N ASP A 717 20.77 45.68 -40.64
CA ASP A 717 21.36 44.61 -41.48
C ASP A 717 21.95 43.43 -40.67
N LEU A 718 21.71 43.39 -39.34
CA LEU A 718 22.20 42.35 -38.44
C LEU A 718 21.13 41.32 -38.15
N PHE A 719 21.51 40.05 -38.25
CA PHE A 719 20.74 38.90 -37.80
C PHE A 719 21.40 38.29 -36.57
N VAL A 720 20.61 38.15 -35.50
CA VAL A 720 21.05 37.55 -34.23
C VAL A 720 20.23 36.29 -33.95
N LEU A 721 20.92 35.17 -33.67
CA LEU A 721 20.28 33.88 -33.39
C LEU A 721 21.01 33.08 -32.30
N GLN A 722 20.26 32.24 -31.59
CA GLN A 722 20.78 31.29 -30.60
C GLN A 722 21.04 29.93 -31.29
N PRO A 723 22.27 29.38 -31.26
CA PRO A 723 22.58 28.12 -31.93
C PRO A 723 22.15 26.88 -31.13
N ALA A 724 21.93 26.99 -29.82
CA ALA A 724 21.43 25.91 -28.98
C ALA A 724 19.90 25.82 -29.11
N ILE A 725 19.39 24.71 -29.67
CA ILE A 725 18.02 24.64 -30.18
C ILE A 725 17.14 23.67 -29.40
N LEU A 726 17.54 22.40 -29.29
CA LEU A 726 16.61 21.34 -28.87
C LEU A 726 16.72 21.02 -27.39
N ASN A 727 17.95 20.74 -26.93
CA ASN A 727 18.25 20.31 -25.56
C ASN A 727 18.86 21.44 -24.71
N HIS A 728 18.62 22.70 -25.07
CA HIS A 728 19.16 23.88 -24.38
C HIS A 728 18.42 24.17 -23.07
N LEU A 729 19.10 24.84 -22.14
CA LEU A 729 18.51 25.32 -20.89
C LEU A 729 18.37 26.84 -20.91
N GLU A 730 17.13 27.31 -20.81
CA GLU A 730 16.85 28.74 -20.67
C GLU A 730 17.13 29.26 -19.27
N THR A 731 16.78 28.52 -18.22
CA THR A 731 16.94 28.98 -16.85
C THR A 731 17.65 27.96 -16.01
N ASN A 732 18.44 28.42 -15.04
CA ASN A 732 19.01 27.52 -14.04
C ASN A 732 17.88 27.04 -13.12
N LYS A 733 17.61 25.73 -13.15
CA LYS A 733 16.59 25.08 -12.31
C LYS A 733 16.98 25.08 -10.82
N PHE A 734 18.27 25.26 -10.53
CA PHE A 734 18.85 25.30 -9.18
C PHE A 734 19.09 26.73 -8.72
N SER A 735 18.02 27.54 -8.65
CA SER A 735 18.11 28.98 -8.38
C SER A 735 18.35 29.34 -6.90
N LYS A 736 18.05 28.44 -5.96
CA LYS A 736 18.31 28.67 -4.52
C LYS A 736 19.82 28.74 -4.25
N VAL A 737 20.24 29.64 -3.36
CA VAL A 737 21.64 29.78 -2.98
C VAL A 737 22.12 28.61 -2.12
N GLU A 738 21.26 28.16 -1.22
CA GLU A 738 21.51 27.05 -0.31
C GLU A 738 20.38 26.02 -0.42
N ARG A 739 20.67 24.79 -0.03
CA ARG A 739 19.73 23.68 0.00
C ARG A 739 19.87 22.87 1.27
N ILE A 740 18.74 22.30 1.68
CA ILE A 740 18.67 21.39 2.83
C ILE A 740 18.86 19.95 2.37
N TYR A 741 18.41 19.62 1.15
CA TYR A 741 18.40 18.26 0.64
C TYR A 741 19.40 18.06 -0.51
N PRO A 742 19.96 16.84 -0.67
CA PRO A 742 20.75 16.52 -1.86
C PRO A 742 19.88 16.61 -3.13
N VAL A 743 20.54 16.72 -4.28
CA VAL A 743 19.85 16.68 -5.57
C VAL A 743 19.81 15.24 -6.07
N VAL A 744 18.62 14.71 -6.32
CA VAL A 744 18.42 13.33 -6.80
C VAL A 744 17.76 13.36 -8.16
N PHE A 745 18.52 13.00 -9.19
CA PHE A 745 18.05 12.82 -10.56
C PHE A 745 17.43 11.43 -10.76
N ASN A 746 16.57 11.31 -11.78
CA ASN A 746 15.93 10.04 -12.10
C ASN A 746 16.95 9.00 -12.59
N TYR A 747 17.91 9.39 -13.44
CA TYR A 747 18.96 8.52 -13.98
C TYR A 747 20.08 9.39 -14.58
N PRO A 748 21.31 8.85 -14.75
CA PRO A 748 22.37 9.51 -15.52
C PRO A 748 21.95 9.61 -16.98
N TYR A 749 22.18 10.75 -17.63
CA TYR A 749 21.78 10.96 -19.03
C TYR A 749 22.73 11.88 -19.78
N SER A 750 22.74 11.79 -21.10
CA SER A 750 23.53 12.68 -21.95
C SER A 750 22.76 13.16 -23.19
N SER A 751 23.21 14.27 -23.77
CA SER A 751 22.66 14.78 -25.02
C SER A 751 23.76 15.34 -25.91
N VAL A 752 23.69 15.03 -27.19
CA VAL A 752 24.57 15.56 -28.23
C VAL A 752 23.72 16.25 -29.29
N ASP A 753 23.90 17.56 -29.46
CA ASP A 753 23.27 18.33 -30.54
C ASP A 753 24.34 18.76 -31.55
N LYS A 754 24.18 18.34 -32.81
CA LYS A 754 25.00 18.76 -33.95
C LYS A 754 24.16 19.67 -34.84
N VAL A 755 24.40 20.98 -34.75
CA VAL A 755 23.65 22.01 -35.46
C VAL A 755 24.44 22.54 -36.63
N SER A 756 23.80 22.59 -37.79
CA SER A 756 24.33 23.10 -39.05
C SER A 756 23.49 24.27 -39.52
N ILE A 757 24.03 25.49 -39.44
CA ILE A 757 23.31 26.73 -39.76
C ILE A 757 23.77 27.23 -41.12
N VAL A 758 22.90 27.19 -42.12
CA VAL A 758 23.14 27.68 -43.47
C VAL A 758 22.82 29.18 -43.51
N LEU A 759 23.79 29.98 -43.94
CA LEU A 759 23.68 31.43 -44.01
C LEU A 759 23.01 31.88 -45.32
N PRO A 760 22.27 33.00 -45.35
CA PRO A 760 21.80 33.58 -46.58
C PRO A 760 22.97 34.11 -47.42
N GLU A 761 22.77 34.23 -48.72
CA GLU A 761 23.83 34.69 -49.63
C GLU A 761 24.29 36.13 -49.27
N GLY A 762 25.61 36.33 -49.28
CA GLY A 762 26.24 37.61 -48.92
C GLY A 762 26.44 37.83 -47.43
N TYR A 763 25.83 37.03 -46.54
CA TYR A 763 26.03 37.20 -45.10
C TYR A 763 27.36 36.66 -44.60
N VAL A 764 27.99 37.40 -43.70
CA VAL A 764 29.24 37.05 -43.01
C VAL A 764 29.05 37.05 -41.50
N VAL A 765 29.77 36.16 -40.81
CA VAL A 765 29.74 36.08 -39.34
C VAL A 765 30.52 37.26 -38.75
N LYS A 766 29.90 37.97 -37.80
CA LYS A 766 30.52 39.07 -37.03
C LYS A 766 30.92 38.61 -35.65
N GLU A 767 30.08 37.81 -35.02
CA GLU A 767 30.31 37.28 -33.68
C GLU A 767 29.81 35.84 -33.61
N MET A 768 30.56 35.00 -32.90
CA MET A 768 30.16 33.64 -32.60
C MET A 768 30.51 33.30 -31.15
N PRO A 769 29.80 32.35 -30.53
CA PRO A 769 30.13 31.87 -29.20
C PRO A 769 31.56 31.32 -29.15
N LYS A 770 32.26 31.57 -28.04
CA LYS A 770 33.55 30.92 -27.76
C LYS A 770 33.32 29.49 -27.31
N ASP A 771 34.25 28.61 -27.63
CA ASP A 771 34.24 27.25 -27.14
C ASP A 771 34.28 27.21 -25.61
N VAL A 772 33.46 26.34 -25.03
CA VAL A 772 33.36 26.12 -23.59
C VAL A 772 33.54 24.62 -23.34
N SER A 773 34.34 24.28 -22.33
CA SER A 773 34.45 22.91 -21.83
C SER A 773 34.55 22.95 -20.31
N GLN A 774 33.70 22.18 -19.64
CA GLN A 774 33.61 22.08 -18.20
C GLN A 774 33.45 20.61 -17.80
N VAL A 775 34.28 20.18 -16.87
CA VAL A 775 34.29 18.80 -16.35
C VAL A 775 34.21 18.87 -14.85
N PHE A 776 33.14 18.32 -14.31
CA PHE A 776 32.92 18.10 -12.88
C PHE A 776 32.89 16.59 -12.62
N PRO A 777 33.12 16.13 -11.37
CA PRO A 777 33.03 14.70 -11.05
C PRO A 777 31.68 14.08 -11.43
N PHE A 778 30.59 14.86 -11.32
CA PHE A 778 29.23 14.40 -11.55
C PHE A 778 28.64 14.79 -12.91
N ALA A 779 29.27 15.68 -13.67
CA ALA A 779 28.73 16.16 -14.94
C ALA A 779 29.81 16.73 -15.88
N GLU A 780 29.51 16.73 -17.17
CA GLU A 780 30.35 17.31 -18.21
C GLU A 780 29.50 18.14 -19.17
N PHE A 781 30.08 19.25 -19.63
CA PHE A 781 29.48 20.09 -20.65
C PHE A 781 30.56 20.59 -21.61
N SER A 782 30.29 20.52 -22.90
CA SER A 782 31.09 21.18 -23.91
C SER A 782 30.22 21.79 -25.00
N MET A 783 30.67 22.91 -25.51
CA MET A 783 30.07 23.65 -26.61
C MET A 783 31.19 24.11 -27.53
N SER A 784 31.07 23.83 -28.82
CA SER A 784 31.99 24.35 -29.83
C SER A 784 31.25 24.98 -31.01
N CYS A 785 31.85 26.02 -31.57
CA CYS A 785 31.28 26.73 -32.73
C CYS A 785 32.39 27.01 -33.75
N SER A 786 32.17 26.60 -35.00
CA SER A 786 33.13 26.80 -36.08
C SER A 786 32.44 27.26 -37.36
N GLN A 787 33.15 28.06 -38.16
CA GLN A 787 32.66 28.55 -39.44
C GLN A 787 33.27 27.77 -40.59
N LEU A 788 32.41 27.35 -41.51
CA LEU A 788 32.74 26.82 -42.83
C LEU A 788 32.21 27.80 -43.89
N LYS A 789 32.62 27.63 -45.16
CA LYS A 789 32.15 28.50 -46.24
C LYS A 789 30.62 28.42 -46.36
N GLY A 790 29.92 29.52 -46.07
CA GLY A 790 28.44 29.62 -46.13
C GLY A 790 27.68 28.91 -45.01
N GLN A 791 28.36 28.37 -44.00
CA GLN A 791 27.72 27.57 -42.94
C GLN A 791 28.43 27.72 -41.59
N ILE A 792 27.67 27.63 -40.50
CA ILE A 792 28.20 27.51 -39.14
C ILE A 792 27.90 26.11 -38.62
N LYS A 793 28.89 25.48 -38.00
CA LYS A 793 28.76 24.21 -37.28
C LYS A 793 28.83 24.49 -35.80
N TYR A 794 27.82 24.05 -35.07
CA TYR A 794 27.73 24.15 -33.63
C TYR A 794 27.51 22.76 -33.05
N GLU A 795 28.32 22.38 -32.06
CA GLU A 795 28.17 21.11 -31.34
C GLU A 795 28.01 21.38 -29.85
N ARG A 796 26.97 20.80 -29.25
CA ARG A 796 26.72 20.83 -27.80
C ARG A 796 26.72 19.41 -27.26
N LYS A 797 27.50 19.17 -26.22
CA LYS A 797 27.50 17.90 -25.46
C LYS A 797 27.25 18.19 -24.00
N PHE A 798 26.28 17.50 -23.44
CA PHE A 798 25.95 17.55 -22.02
C PHE A 798 25.89 16.11 -21.50
N SER A 799 26.44 15.87 -20.31
CA SER A 799 26.39 14.57 -19.65
C SER A 799 26.26 14.76 -18.14
N LEU A 800 25.24 14.16 -17.56
CA LEU A 800 25.08 14.00 -16.12
C LEU A 800 25.39 12.55 -15.77
N LYS A 801 26.40 12.32 -14.92
CA LYS A 801 26.95 10.99 -14.64
C LYS A 801 26.42 10.38 -13.35
N GLU A 802 26.11 11.22 -12.38
CA GLU A 802 25.70 10.81 -11.04
C GLU A 802 24.22 11.06 -10.81
N VAL A 803 23.59 10.10 -10.13
CA VAL A 803 22.17 10.15 -9.76
C VAL A 803 21.95 11.09 -8.57
N GLU A 804 22.88 11.10 -7.62
CA GLU A 804 22.75 11.87 -6.38
C GLU A 804 23.93 12.82 -6.22
N ILE A 805 23.63 14.10 -6.02
CA ILE A 805 24.60 15.14 -5.71
C ILE A 805 24.43 15.56 -4.25
N PRO A 806 25.41 15.30 -3.37
CA PRO A 806 25.30 15.63 -1.97
C PRO A 806 25.24 17.15 -1.77
N VAL A 807 24.59 17.61 -0.69
CA VAL A 807 24.41 19.04 -0.36
C VAL A 807 25.71 19.83 -0.43
N ARG A 808 26.84 19.24 0.01
CA ARG A 808 28.17 19.88 -0.03
C ARG A 808 28.68 20.23 -1.45
N GLU A 809 28.23 19.50 -2.48
CA GLU A 809 28.59 19.75 -3.88
C GLU A 809 27.55 20.66 -4.58
N TYR A 810 26.45 21.04 -3.91
CA TYR A 810 25.40 21.86 -4.50
C TYR A 810 25.90 23.21 -5.07
N PRO A 811 26.82 23.96 -4.43
CA PRO A 811 27.35 25.19 -5.01
C PRO A 811 28.02 24.96 -6.38
N ARG A 812 28.75 23.86 -6.54
CA ARG A 812 29.39 23.46 -7.82
C ARG A 812 28.36 23.00 -8.84
N LEU A 813 27.31 22.31 -8.42
CA LEU A 813 26.19 21.94 -9.30
C LEU A 813 25.51 23.20 -9.84
N ARG A 814 25.25 24.19 -8.99
CA ARG A 814 24.64 25.45 -9.40
C ARG A 814 25.52 26.18 -10.41
N GLU A 815 26.82 26.30 -10.12
CA GLU A 815 27.80 26.90 -11.02
C GLU A 815 27.85 26.18 -12.38
N PHE A 816 27.84 24.85 -12.38
CA PHE A 816 27.79 24.06 -13.61
C PHE A 816 26.56 24.42 -14.45
N PHE A 817 25.36 24.45 -13.85
CA PHE A 817 24.14 24.83 -14.57
C PHE A 817 24.09 26.31 -14.96
N ASP A 818 24.74 27.21 -14.22
CA ASP A 818 24.90 28.62 -14.61
C ASP A 818 25.76 28.73 -15.88
N VAL A 819 26.86 27.97 -15.97
CA VAL A 819 27.70 27.92 -17.18
C VAL A 819 26.93 27.31 -18.36
N VAL A 820 26.18 26.23 -18.14
CA VAL A 820 25.35 25.61 -19.19
C VAL A 820 24.34 26.62 -19.73
N VAL A 821 23.56 27.27 -18.85
CA VAL A 821 22.54 28.25 -19.25
C VAL A 821 23.16 29.46 -19.96
N LYS A 822 24.28 29.98 -19.45
CA LYS A 822 25.00 31.08 -20.09
C LYS A 822 25.51 30.71 -21.49
N SER A 823 26.01 29.48 -21.65
CA SER A 823 26.51 28.97 -22.93
C SER A 823 25.38 28.70 -23.91
N ASP A 824 24.29 28.10 -23.44
CA ASP A 824 23.09 27.82 -24.23
C ASP A 824 22.42 29.11 -24.75
N ARG A 825 22.49 30.21 -23.97
CA ARG A 825 22.00 31.55 -24.37
C ARG A 825 22.97 32.36 -25.22
N SER A 826 24.14 31.81 -25.55
CA SER A 826 25.09 32.49 -26.42
C SER A 826 24.48 32.73 -27.81
N ARG A 827 24.96 33.76 -28.50
CA ARG A 827 24.37 34.21 -29.77
C ARG A 827 25.41 34.24 -30.87
N ILE A 828 24.94 33.97 -32.07
CA ILE A 828 25.66 34.25 -33.31
C ILE A 828 25.10 35.56 -33.87
N VAL A 829 26.00 36.42 -34.36
CA VAL A 829 25.65 37.64 -35.07
C VAL A 829 26.22 37.55 -36.48
N ILE A 830 25.36 37.72 -37.48
CA ILE A 830 25.74 37.79 -38.89
C ILE A 830 25.26 39.11 -39.50
N SER A 831 25.99 39.63 -40.49
CA SER A 831 25.55 40.80 -41.29
C SER A 831 25.71 40.52 -42.77
N LYS A 832 24.95 41.24 -43.58
CA LYS A 832 25.19 41.33 -45.02
C LYS A 832 26.49 42.09 -45.34
#